data_AF-A0A4Q4XIJ0-F1
#
_entry.id   AF-A0A4Q4XIJ0-F1
#
_cell.length_a   1.000
_cell.length_b   1.000
_cell.length_c   1.000
_cell.angle_alpha   90.00
_cell.angle_beta   90.00
_cell.angle_gamma   90.00
#
_symmetry.space_group_name_H-M   'P 1'
#
loop_
_entity.id
_entity.type
_entity.pdbx_description
1 polymer ?
#
loop_
_entity_poly.entity_id
_entity_poly.type
_entity_poly.pdbx_seq_one_letter_code
_entity_poly.pdbx_strand_id
1 'polypeptide(L)'
;MSIPSSSSRRSAFASIALAAAAALTATVAHADATLDKIQQRKKIVVGVVLSGGPFGSIDPATQRGTGFNVDLAQALGRGLGVEVETVQVQPSNRVQFLQQGRVDVLVAAMELNPERAELLAHVPTPYYRVGGVALVAKDSPVHQWGDLKGKDVCLSQGSSYAKPLAADIGATPKGFKSPAESLLALRGNNCAAAVHDATLLQPLPRSNPEWKDYRIVGPDLIPSPTVIWARKGENDTVAALDRIVQGWHRTGWLIETEKKNGILPPSPALLTDDLLTRAIALVRHAGLDYGFLAEAYERHALLQGAKVSLLVMLSTVVLSLVFGVGLARLLVSPHKRVRWLAQGFIELTRNTPTLVQLCCAFLVVNTLITQTLSQWQLTNPLTPFFWAVTLLSLHKAAFHAEALRAGIEAVPPAMLEAATSLGFSARERLWGVQLPLALRAAWPSLMNNTVELVKASSLASAIAVGDITYSALMIWTQRDNVLECMVLLLLFYGVVTYAVHALGVWIEGRLRMPGLLAVGLGTLVGLAIGALHLSPVRGLRHLAGVYVIAFRNAPWLVLVYGIAYAVPFEIVVRGHVIPFPDWLKVTFALALPASAHVAEIFRGAVQSIPHTQWEAAASLAFTRRDILWRIVLPQCVQRMLPSWMNLYAVITMGTALASLVGVHDLLDTAQIASNTVNRTPFTVLTYFTVLAFARMSLPELLPLDTPTPVPPPLVSLRDVHLSFGITPVLSGIDLDVQRGQAVSIIGPSGSGKSTLLRCISGLLRPQRGSITVDGIRVDQLATEEDTIALRKRIGFVFQQYNLFPHLSVLDNLIAAPVRVLGKARPDAEATAHALLKKVGLEDKARAHPGQLSGGQQQRVAIARALAMEPELILFDEVTSALDPETVGEVLNVIGELVDDGLTCVLVTHEMAFARAISDEVVFTEHGVVVERGPAEQVFSSPTSERTRAFLSRALSGHAGARPTVHAPWHAAFASTTFAI
;
A
#
# COMPACT_ATOMS: atom_id res chain seq x y z
N MET A 1 35.61 18.91 -60.67
CA MET A 1 35.04 20.28 -60.68
C MET A 1 35.61 21.06 -59.51
N SER A 2 35.65 22.39 -59.61
CA SER A 2 36.45 23.29 -58.76
C SER A 2 35.71 23.81 -57.52
N ILE A 3 36.49 24.19 -56.50
CA ILE A 3 36.03 24.86 -55.28
C ILE A 3 35.88 26.38 -55.55
N PRO A 4 34.80 26.99 -55.04
CA PRO A 4 34.87 28.32 -54.42
C PRO A 4 34.16 28.35 -53.06
N SER A 5 34.45 29.23 -52.10
CA SER A 5 35.64 30.01 -51.73
C SER A 5 35.28 30.71 -50.41
N SER A 6 36.16 30.74 -49.40
CA SER A 6 35.77 30.86 -47.98
C SER A 6 35.44 32.27 -47.44
N SER A 7 34.98 33.21 -48.27
CA SER A 7 34.79 34.63 -47.88
C SER A 7 33.39 35.02 -47.39
N SER A 8 32.32 34.38 -47.88
CA SER A 8 30.93 34.90 -47.69
C SER A 8 30.30 34.68 -46.31
N ARG A 9 30.83 33.78 -45.46
CA ARG A 9 30.19 33.43 -44.18
C ARG A 9 30.52 34.37 -43.00
N ARG A 10 31.53 35.25 -43.11
CA ARG A 10 31.92 36.17 -42.01
C ARG A 10 31.14 37.48 -41.98
N SER A 11 30.66 37.98 -43.13
CA SER A 11 29.81 39.18 -43.17
C SER A 11 28.42 38.94 -42.58
N ALA A 12 27.76 37.83 -42.95
CA ALA A 12 26.41 37.51 -42.48
C ALA A 12 26.29 37.46 -40.94
N PHE A 13 27.26 36.85 -40.26
CA PHE A 13 27.28 36.83 -38.79
C PHE A 13 27.49 38.21 -38.16
N ALA A 14 28.31 39.07 -38.76
CA ALA A 14 28.49 40.44 -38.30
C ALA A 14 27.20 41.28 -38.48
N SER A 15 26.53 41.16 -39.62
CA SER A 15 25.25 41.85 -39.88
C SER A 15 24.14 41.39 -38.94
N ILE A 16 24.03 40.09 -38.65
CA ILE A 16 23.02 39.56 -37.72
C ILE A 16 23.35 39.96 -36.28
N ALA A 17 24.62 39.96 -35.86
CA ALA A 17 25.02 40.43 -34.54
C ALA A 17 24.74 41.94 -34.35
N LEU A 18 24.98 42.77 -35.38
CA LEU A 18 24.70 44.20 -35.32
C LEU A 18 23.18 44.49 -35.34
N ALA A 19 22.40 43.72 -36.08
CA ALA A 19 20.93 43.79 -36.06
C ALA A 19 20.36 43.36 -34.70
N ALA A 20 20.91 42.31 -34.07
CA ALA A 20 20.53 41.89 -32.72
C ALA A 20 20.90 42.95 -31.66
N ALA A 21 22.08 43.58 -31.78
CA ALA A 21 22.49 44.68 -30.91
C ALA A 21 21.57 45.90 -31.07
N ALA A 22 21.23 46.28 -32.31
CA ALA A 22 20.29 47.37 -32.59
C ALA A 22 18.89 47.09 -32.02
N ALA A 23 18.38 45.86 -32.18
CA ALA A 23 17.10 45.43 -31.59
C ALA A 23 17.12 45.46 -30.06
N LEU A 24 18.24 45.11 -29.42
CA LEU A 24 18.42 45.19 -27.96
C LEU A 24 18.59 46.63 -27.43
N THR A 25 18.78 47.62 -28.30
CA THR A 25 18.78 49.06 -27.94
C THR A 25 17.46 49.78 -28.27
N ALA A 26 16.47 49.08 -28.84
CA ALA A 26 15.21 49.68 -29.32
C ALA A 26 14.05 49.63 -28.30
N THR A 27 14.28 49.16 -27.07
CA THR A 27 13.32 49.27 -25.95
C THR A 27 13.77 50.33 -24.96
N VAL A 28 13.90 51.58 -25.42
CA VAL A 28 13.73 52.72 -24.50
C VAL A 28 12.28 52.68 -24.05
N ALA A 29 12.04 52.29 -22.80
CA ALA A 29 10.72 52.40 -22.21
C ALA A 29 10.34 53.88 -22.18
N HIS A 30 9.38 54.29 -23.01
CA HIS A 30 8.69 55.55 -22.83
C HIS A 30 7.89 55.43 -21.54
N ALA A 31 8.37 56.12 -20.49
CA ALA A 31 7.67 56.21 -19.22
C ALA A 31 6.22 56.63 -19.45
N ASP A 32 5.28 56.02 -18.73
CA ASP A 32 3.89 56.41 -18.89
C ASP A 32 3.67 57.90 -18.58
N ALA A 33 2.74 58.49 -19.34
CA ALA A 33 2.49 59.94 -19.34
C ALA A 33 1.88 60.48 -18.04
N THR A 34 1.86 59.69 -16.96
CA THR A 34 1.45 60.08 -15.62
C THR A 34 2.67 60.14 -14.70
N LEU A 35 3.58 59.17 -14.74
CA LEU A 35 4.84 59.23 -14.00
C LEU A 35 5.66 60.44 -14.44
N ASP A 36 5.76 60.69 -15.75
CA ASP A 36 6.43 61.87 -16.30
C ASP A 36 5.78 63.18 -15.84
N LYS A 37 4.44 63.27 -15.83
CA LYS A 37 3.73 64.47 -15.35
C LYS A 37 3.96 64.70 -13.86
N ILE A 38 3.95 63.65 -13.03
CA ILE A 38 4.26 63.72 -11.60
C ILE A 38 5.69 64.27 -11.40
N GLN A 39 6.66 63.75 -12.12
CA GLN A 39 8.06 64.19 -12.04
C GLN A 39 8.27 65.62 -12.55
N GLN A 40 7.60 66.00 -13.66
CA GLN A 40 7.70 67.32 -14.28
C GLN A 40 7.10 68.42 -13.39
N ARG A 41 5.91 68.21 -12.81
CA ARG A 41 5.26 69.17 -11.90
C ARG A 41 5.73 69.06 -10.44
N LYS A 42 6.66 68.14 -10.15
CA LYS A 42 7.19 67.80 -8.81
C LYS A 42 6.14 67.56 -7.73
N LYS A 43 4.97 67.03 -8.13
CA LYS A 43 3.80 66.86 -7.26
C LYS A 43 2.92 65.71 -7.73
N ILE A 44 2.35 64.96 -6.79
CA ILE A 44 1.35 63.90 -7.01
C ILE A 44 0.01 64.27 -6.36
N VAL A 45 -1.08 64.04 -7.08
CA VAL A 45 -2.46 64.27 -6.64
C VAL A 45 -3.08 62.92 -6.26
N VAL A 46 -3.22 62.67 -4.96
CA VAL A 46 -3.71 61.38 -4.43
C VAL A 46 -5.18 61.52 -4.01
N GLY A 47 -6.05 60.69 -4.58
CA GLY A 47 -7.43 60.56 -4.12
C GLY A 47 -7.49 59.75 -2.83
N VAL A 48 -7.85 60.39 -1.72
CA VAL A 48 -7.94 59.78 -0.39
C VAL A 48 -9.39 59.73 0.12
N VAL A 49 -9.73 58.64 0.81
CA VAL A 49 -11.03 58.51 1.48
C VAL A 49 -10.90 58.92 2.95
N LEU A 50 -11.63 59.98 3.31
CA LEU A 50 -11.75 60.47 4.69
C LEU A 50 -13.13 60.07 5.24
N SER A 51 -13.24 58.83 5.73
CA SER A 51 -14.49 58.22 6.20
C SER A 51 -14.72 58.33 7.71
N GLY A 52 -13.81 58.96 8.45
CA GLY A 52 -13.72 58.84 9.91
C GLY A 52 -12.99 57.56 10.35
N GLY A 53 -12.81 57.41 11.66
CA GLY A 53 -12.04 56.31 12.23
C GLY A 53 -10.56 56.33 11.80
N PRO A 54 -9.89 55.16 11.70
CA PRO A 54 -8.45 55.10 11.42
C PRO A 54 -8.08 55.60 10.01
N PHE A 55 -9.00 55.50 9.06
CA PHE A 55 -8.76 55.83 7.65
C PHE A 55 -8.55 57.32 7.40
N GLY A 56 -9.24 58.17 8.15
CA GLY A 56 -8.96 59.59 8.23
C GLY A 56 -10.18 60.51 8.33
N SER A 57 -9.93 61.71 8.85
CA SER A 57 -10.89 62.78 9.07
C SER A 57 -10.29 64.13 8.66
N ILE A 58 -11.13 65.16 8.56
CA ILE A 58 -10.68 66.54 8.45
C ILE A 58 -10.41 67.05 9.87
N ASP A 59 -9.21 67.56 10.11
CA ASP A 59 -8.89 68.30 11.34
C ASP A 59 -9.67 69.63 11.35
N PRO A 60 -10.54 69.89 12.35
CA PRO A 60 -11.33 71.11 12.39
C PRO A 60 -10.48 72.38 12.51
N ALA A 61 -9.27 72.31 13.08
CA ALA A 61 -8.40 73.47 13.28
C ALA A 61 -7.62 73.86 12.01
N THR A 62 -7.04 72.90 11.29
CA THR A 62 -6.26 73.18 10.07
C THR A 62 -7.03 72.99 8.75
N GLN A 63 -8.25 72.42 8.80
CA GLN A 63 -9.05 72.03 7.63
C GLN A 63 -8.34 71.05 6.67
N ARG A 64 -7.30 70.35 7.14
CA ARG A 64 -6.56 69.35 6.37
C ARG A 64 -7.01 67.94 6.72
N GLY A 65 -6.88 67.02 5.76
CA GLY A 65 -7.05 65.60 6.01
C GLY A 65 -5.94 65.06 6.93
N THR A 66 -6.29 64.17 7.83
CA THR A 66 -5.39 63.42 8.72
C THR A 66 -5.80 61.94 8.75
N GLY A 67 -4.92 61.03 9.20
CA GLY A 67 -5.21 59.59 9.33
C GLY A 67 -4.48 58.70 8.31
N PHE A 68 -4.76 57.39 8.34
CA PHE A 68 -3.97 56.36 7.65
C PHE A 68 -3.85 56.58 6.13
N ASN A 69 -4.95 56.89 5.44
CA ASN A 69 -4.91 57.13 3.98
C ASN A 69 -4.06 58.37 3.63
N VAL A 70 -3.93 59.34 4.53
CA VAL A 70 -3.12 60.55 4.35
C VAL A 70 -1.65 60.27 4.67
N ASP A 71 -1.34 59.53 5.74
CA ASP A 71 0.04 59.09 6.05
C ASP A 71 0.64 58.29 4.88
N LEU A 72 -0.15 57.39 4.29
CA LEU A 72 0.21 56.62 3.10
C LEU A 72 0.41 57.52 1.86
N ALA A 73 -0.51 58.45 1.59
CA ALA A 73 -0.37 59.41 0.49
C ALA A 73 0.92 60.24 0.61
N GLN A 74 1.24 60.73 1.82
CA GLN A 74 2.51 61.42 2.08
C GLN A 74 3.74 60.52 1.89
N ALA A 75 3.64 59.23 2.23
CA ALA A 75 4.72 58.27 2.05
C ALA A 75 5.00 57.96 0.57
N LEU A 76 3.97 58.02 -0.30
CA LEU A 76 4.18 57.94 -1.76
C LEU A 76 4.95 59.14 -2.29
N GLY A 77 4.59 60.37 -1.88
CA GLY A 77 5.35 61.57 -2.27
C GLY A 77 6.80 61.52 -1.80
N ARG A 78 7.05 61.09 -0.56
CA ARG A 78 8.41 60.85 -0.04
C ARG A 78 9.18 59.81 -0.87
N GLY A 79 8.54 58.70 -1.26
CA GLY A 79 9.16 57.65 -2.08
C GLY A 79 9.41 58.05 -3.54
N LEU A 80 8.62 58.97 -4.09
CA LEU A 80 8.75 59.52 -5.45
C LEU A 80 9.58 60.82 -5.52
N GLY A 81 9.93 61.43 -4.39
CA GLY A 81 10.66 62.71 -4.33
C GLY A 81 9.83 63.91 -4.79
N VAL A 82 8.53 63.94 -4.45
CA VAL A 82 7.55 64.96 -4.90
C VAL A 82 6.61 65.41 -3.77
N GLU A 83 6.03 66.60 -3.92
CA GLU A 83 4.96 67.09 -3.03
C GLU A 83 3.67 66.28 -3.21
N VAL A 84 2.78 66.34 -2.20
CA VAL A 84 1.51 65.59 -2.20
C VAL A 84 0.33 66.53 -2.02
N GLU A 85 -0.62 66.47 -2.95
CA GLU A 85 -1.96 67.04 -2.81
C GLU A 85 -2.97 65.91 -2.60
N THR A 86 -3.74 65.98 -1.52
CA THR A 86 -4.79 65.01 -1.21
C THR A 86 -6.15 65.53 -1.64
N VAL A 87 -6.82 64.84 -2.56
CA VAL A 87 -8.20 65.14 -2.97
C VAL A 87 -9.14 64.19 -2.24
N GLN A 88 -10.11 64.72 -1.51
CA GLN A 88 -11.13 63.89 -0.86
C GLN A 88 -12.04 63.24 -1.92
N VAL A 89 -12.15 61.92 -1.89
CA VAL A 89 -13.05 61.14 -2.74
C VAL A 89 -14.03 60.30 -1.89
N GLN A 90 -15.15 59.91 -2.49
CA GLN A 90 -16.16 59.04 -1.87
C GLN A 90 -16.23 57.68 -2.60
N PRO A 91 -16.73 56.61 -1.96
CA PRO A 91 -16.86 55.30 -2.59
C PRO A 91 -17.61 55.30 -3.92
N SER A 92 -18.60 56.20 -4.06
CA SER A 92 -19.43 56.40 -5.26
C SER A 92 -18.76 57.12 -6.42
N ASN A 93 -17.68 57.89 -6.21
CA ASN A 93 -17.04 58.72 -7.25
C ASN A 93 -15.52 58.52 -7.41
N ARG A 94 -14.85 57.81 -6.50
CA ARG A 94 -13.39 57.60 -6.51
C ARG A 94 -12.85 57.06 -7.85
N VAL A 95 -13.52 56.06 -8.44
CA VAL A 95 -13.15 55.48 -9.75
C VAL A 95 -13.24 56.52 -10.87
N GLN A 96 -14.34 57.29 -10.91
CA GLN A 96 -14.57 58.32 -11.92
C GLN A 96 -13.51 59.43 -11.84
N PHE A 97 -13.11 59.85 -10.64
CA PHE A 97 -12.06 60.88 -10.46
C PHE A 97 -10.71 60.42 -11.01
N LEU A 98 -10.34 59.15 -10.79
CA LEU A 98 -9.10 58.56 -11.31
C LEU A 98 -9.12 58.46 -12.84
N GLN A 99 -10.24 57.99 -13.42
CA GLN A 99 -10.42 57.88 -14.87
C GLN A 99 -10.46 59.24 -15.57
N GLN A 100 -11.04 60.27 -14.93
CA GLN A 100 -11.07 61.65 -15.43
C GLN A 100 -9.74 62.42 -15.26
N GLY A 101 -8.70 61.81 -14.69
CA GLY A 101 -7.43 62.51 -14.43
C GLY A 101 -7.48 63.57 -13.34
N ARG A 102 -8.55 63.60 -12.52
CA ARG A 102 -8.69 64.53 -11.38
C ARG A 102 -7.78 64.18 -10.19
N VAL A 103 -7.31 62.94 -10.16
CA VAL A 103 -6.28 62.41 -9.28
C VAL A 103 -5.37 61.49 -10.10
N ASP A 104 -4.12 61.32 -9.70
CA ASP A 104 -3.19 60.41 -10.36
C ASP A 104 -3.38 58.97 -9.90
N VAL A 105 -3.61 58.79 -8.60
CA VAL A 105 -3.75 57.49 -7.93
C VAL A 105 -4.78 57.54 -6.81
N LEU A 106 -5.30 56.39 -6.40
CA LEU A 106 -6.22 56.26 -5.26
C LEU A 106 -5.59 55.49 -4.09
N VAL A 107 -5.54 56.15 -2.92
CA VAL A 107 -5.24 55.54 -1.61
C VAL A 107 -6.52 55.65 -0.78
N ALA A 108 -7.47 54.77 -1.11
CA ALA A 108 -8.89 55.07 -0.96
C ALA A 108 -9.68 54.00 -0.20
N ALA A 109 -9.03 53.12 0.58
CA ALA A 109 -9.66 51.96 1.23
C ALA A 109 -10.54 51.19 0.22
N MET A 110 -9.91 50.68 -0.85
CA MET A 110 -10.61 49.97 -1.93
C MET A 110 -9.98 48.61 -2.20
N GLU A 111 -10.67 47.58 -1.72
CA GLU A 111 -10.37 46.17 -1.92
C GLU A 111 -10.16 45.82 -3.41
N LEU A 112 -9.16 44.99 -3.67
CA LEU A 112 -8.94 44.30 -4.94
C LEU A 112 -10.15 43.40 -5.25
N ASN A 113 -10.83 43.71 -6.35
CA ASN A 113 -11.99 42.99 -6.86
C ASN A 113 -11.77 42.77 -8.38
N PRO A 114 -12.01 41.57 -8.94
CA PRO A 114 -11.85 41.28 -10.37
C PRO A 114 -12.55 42.29 -11.29
N GLU A 115 -13.81 42.65 -11.00
CA GLU A 115 -14.61 43.61 -11.78
C GLU A 115 -13.95 45.01 -11.82
N ARG A 116 -13.16 45.36 -10.79
CA ARG A 116 -12.39 46.63 -10.75
C ARG A 116 -11.04 46.51 -11.43
N ALA A 117 -10.39 45.34 -11.36
CA ALA A 117 -9.12 45.06 -12.04
C ALA A 117 -9.26 45.01 -13.57
N GLU A 118 -10.46 44.72 -14.09
CA GLU A 118 -10.78 44.91 -15.51
C GLU A 118 -10.81 46.38 -15.94
N LEU A 119 -11.14 47.31 -15.03
CA LEU A 119 -11.37 48.73 -15.34
C LEU A 119 -10.19 49.65 -14.98
N LEU A 120 -9.32 49.23 -14.05
CA LEU A 120 -8.23 50.02 -13.49
C LEU A 120 -6.96 49.18 -13.32
N ALA A 121 -5.79 49.82 -13.37
CA ALA A 121 -4.55 49.19 -12.92
C ALA A 121 -4.44 49.29 -11.39
N HIS A 122 -3.64 48.41 -10.79
CA HIS A 122 -3.36 48.44 -9.36
C HIS A 122 -1.91 48.06 -9.07
N VAL A 123 -1.41 48.52 -7.93
CA VAL A 123 -0.12 48.12 -7.36
C VAL A 123 -0.22 46.67 -6.85
N PRO A 124 0.60 45.73 -7.34
CA PRO A 124 0.53 44.32 -6.95
C PRO A 124 0.73 44.06 -5.46
N THR A 125 1.62 44.80 -4.80
CA THR A 125 1.86 44.70 -3.35
C THR A 125 0.73 45.40 -2.59
N PRO A 126 -0.11 44.70 -1.81
CA PRO A 126 -1.17 45.32 -1.03
C PRO A 126 -0.62 46.02 0.21
N TYR A 127 -1.33 47.03 0.71
CA TYR A 127 -0.92 47.86 1.85
C TYR A 127 -1.73 47.62 3.14
N TYR A 128 -2.78 46.80 3.09
CA TYR A 128 -3.36 46.04 4.23
C TYR A 128 -4.34 44.99 3.67
N ARG A 129 -4.91 44.13 4.54
CA ARG A 129 -6.02 43.22 4.20
C ARG A 129 -7.18 43.43 5.18
N VAL A 130 -8.42 43.46 4.70
CA VAL A 130 -9.64 43.64 5.51
C VAL A 130 -10.84 42.99 4.84
N GLY A 131 -11.88 42.61 5.58
CA GLY A 131 -13.22 42.37 5.03
C GLY A 131 -14.30 43.12 5.80
N GLY A 132 -15.55 42.98 5.36
CA GLY A 132 -16.70 43.62 5.99
C GLY A 132 -17.15 42.89 7.25
N VAL A 133 -17.58 43.62 8.28
CA VAL A 133 -18.23 43.03 9.46
C VAL A 133 -19.57 43.70 9.73
N ALA A 134 -20.48 43.01 10.41
CA ALA A 134 -21.77 43.56 10.80
C ALA A 134 -21.70 44.16 12.21
N LEU A 135 -22.03 45.45 12.35
CA LEU A 135 -22.31 46.09 13.64
C LEU A 135 -23.80 45.98 13.94
N VAL A 136 -24.16 45.41 15.09
CA VAL A 136 -25.55 45.18 15.55
C VAL A 136 -25.71 45.56 17.02
N ALA A 137 -26.93 45.90 17.46
CA ALA A 137 -27.20 46.14 18.88
C ALA A 137 -27.07 44.84 19.70
N LYS A 138 -26.71 44.92 20.99
CA LYS A 138 -26.46 43.74 21.85
C LYS A 138 -27.71 42.93 22.19
N ASP A 139 -28.88 43.52 22.09
CA ASP A 139 -30.21 42.91 22.24
C ASP A 139 -30.78 42.33 20.92
N SER A 140 -30.18 42.69 19.77
CA SER A 140 -30.58 42.18 18.46
C SER A 140 -30.50 40.65 18.39
N PRO A 141 -31.43 39.96 17.71
CA PRO A 141 -31.36 38.51 17.47
C PRO A 141 -30.40 38.14 16.32
N VAL A 142 -29.52 39.04 15.87
CA VAL A 142 -28.51 38.78 14.82
C VAL A 142 -27.17 38.40 15.47
N HIS A 143 -26.77 37.14 15.33
CA HIS A 143 -25.53 36.58 15.88
C HIS A 143 -24.54 36.14 14.79
N GLN A 144 -25.04 35.83 13.60
CA GLN A 144 -24.28 35.35 12.43
C GLN A 144 -24.87 35.93 11.13
N TRP A 145 -24.12 35.85 10.02
CA TRP A 145 -24.54 36.42 8.73
C TRP A 145 -25.90 35.90 8.24
N GLY A 146 -26.21 34.61 8.43
CA GLY A 146 -27.48 34.02 8.00
C GLY A 146 -28.72 34.65 8.65
N ASP A 147 -28.57 35.26 9.83
CA ASP A 147 -29.67 35.90 10.55
C ASP A 147 -30.07 37.25 9.92
N LEU A 148 -29.33 37.75 8.92
CA LEU A 148 -29.65 38.98 8.16
C LEU A 148 -30.57 38.72 6.95
N LYS A 149 -30.88 37.47 6.63
CA LYS A 149 -31.77 37.12 5.51
C LYS A 149 -33.13 37.82 5.65
N GLY A 150 -33.54 38.55 4.61
CA GLY A 150 -34.77 39.34 4.58
C GLY A 150 -34.76 40.61 5.42
N LYS A 151 -33.64 40.99 6.04
CA LYS A 151 -33.52 42.19 6.88
C LYS A 151 -32.79 43.32 6.16
N ASP A 152 -33.16 44.55 6.48
CA ASP A 152 -32.48 45.75 6.02
C ASP A 152 -31.09 45.90 6.64
N VAL A 153 -30.07 46.08 5.80
CA VAL A 153 -28.67 46.28 6.21
C VAL A 153 -28.16 47.61 5.68
N CYS A 154 -27.62 48.44 6.54
CA CYS A 154 -27.09 49.77 6.21
C CYS A 154 -25.63 49.66 5.75
N LEU A 155 -25.27 50.30 4.63
CA LEU A 155 -23.89 50.35 4.10
C LEU A 155 -23.66 51.63 3.28
N SER A 156 -22.43 51.87 2.84
CA SER A 156 -22.12 52.97 1.91
C SER A 156 -22.52 52.63 0.47
N GLN A 157 -23.04 53.60 -0.28
CA GLN A 157 -23.30 53.46 -1.72
C GLN A 157 -22.00 53.14 -2.46
N GLY A 158 -22.01 52.08 -3.30
CA GLY A 158 -20.82 51.57 -3.97
C GLY A 158 -19.89 50.69 -3.13
N SER A 159 -20.30 50.28 -1.92
CA SER A 159 -19.56 49.28 -1.12
C SER A 159 -19.52 47.91 -1.80
N SER A 160 -18.38 47.22 -1.70
CA SER A 160 -18.19 45.85 -2.23
C SER A 160 -19.20 44.86 -1.63
N TYR A 161 -19.56 45.05 -0.36
CA TYR A 161 -20.38 44.12 0.42
C TYR A 161 -21.85 44.08 -0.04
N ALA A 162 -22.31 45.03 -0.86
CA ALA A 162 -23.71 45.14 -1.28
C ALA A 162 -24.21 43.91 -2.05
N LYS A 163 -23.43 43.45 -3.04
CA LYS A 163 -23.77 42.31 -3.92
C LYS A 163 -23.76 40.98 -3.15
N PRO A 164 -22.74 40.65 -2.33
CA PRO A 164 -22.75 39.49 -1.44
C PRO A 164 -23.88 39.47 -0.41
N LEU A 165 -24.18 40.62 0.21
CA LEU A 165 -25.30 40.72 1.17
C LEU A 165 -26.64 40.36 0.52
N ALA A 166 -26.87 40.77 -0.73
CA ALA A 166 -28.08 40.45 -1.47
C ALA A 166 -28.09 39.01 -2.04
N ALA A 167 -27.00 38.57 -2.66
CA ALA A 167 -26.94 37.31 -3.42
C ALA A 167 -26.69 36.09 -2.53
N ASP A 168 -25.72 36.16 -1.62
CA ASP A 168 -25.23 35.01 -0.86
C ASP A 168 -25.96 34.87 0.49
N ILE A 169 -26.27 36.02 1.12
CA ILE A 169 -26.91 36.10 2.44
C ILE A 169 -28.43 36.33 2.32
N GLY A 170 -28.91 36.96 1.24
CA GLY A 170 -30.32 37.28 1.03
C GLY A 170 -30.84 38.42 1.92
N ALA A 171 -29.98 39.33 2.35
CA ALA A 171 -30.33 40.57 3.06
C ALA A 171 -30.69 41.70 2.07
N THR A 172 -31.30 42.78 2.58
CA THR A 172 -31.72 43.95 1.77
C THR A 172 -30.72 45.11 1.95
N PRO A 173 -29.86 45.43 0.96
CA PRO A 173 -28.80 46.45 1.14
C PRO A 173 -29.34 47.88 0.97
N LYS A 174 -29.33 48.69 2.04
CA LYS A 174 -29.62 50.14 2.02
C LYS A 174 -28.33 50.95 1.94
N GLY A 175 -28.11 51.63 0.82
CA GLY A 175 -26.93 52.46 0.56
C GLY A 175 -27.09 53.92 0.98
N PHE A 176 -26.22 54.40 1.87
CA PHE A 176 -26.09 55.79 2.33
C PHE A 176 -24.85 56.47 1.73
N LYS A 177 -24.75 57.80 1.75
CA LYS A 177 -23.64 58.53 1.09
C LYS A 177 -22.31 58.35 1.81
N SER A 178 -22.34 58.05 3.11
CA SER A 178 -21.15 57.84 3.93
C SER A 178 -21.36 56.74 4.99
N PRO A 179 -20.26 56.17 5.54
CA PRO A 179 -20.35 55.28 6.70
C PRO A 179 -21.01 55.94 7.91
N ALA A 180 -20.77 57.24 8.13
CA ALA A 180 -21.39 58.00 9.22
C ALA A 180 -22.91 58.06 9.10
N GLU A 181 -23.46 58.36 7.91
CA GLU A 181 -24.90 58.30 7.65
C GLU A 181 -25.46 56.88 7.87
N SER A 182 -24.77 55.86 7.35
CA SER A 182 -25.15 54.45 7.53
C SER A 182 -25.14 54.00 9.00
N LEU A 183 -24.26 54.55 9.83
CA LEU A 183 -24.17 54.26 11.26
C LEU A 183 -25.25 55.02 12.05
N LEU A 184 -25.51 56.28 11.72
CA LEU A 184 -26.64 57.03 12.28
C LEU A 184 -27.99 56.37 11.94
N ALA A 185 -28.13 55.84 10.73
CA ALA A 185 -29.34 55.09 10.32
C ALA A 185 -29.55 53.81 11.15
N LEU A 186 -28.48 53.08 11.49
CA LEU A 186 -28.53 51.95 12.42
C LEU A 186 -28.96 52.38 13.83
N ARG A 187 -28.39 53.47 14.38
CA ARG A 187 -28.81 54.00 15.70
C ARG A 187 -30.23 54.54 15.71
N GLY A 188 -30.73 55.00 14.56
CA GLY A 188 -32.14 55.34 14.35
C GLY A 188 -33.06 54.13 14.09
N ASN A 189 -32.55 52.89 14.25
CA ASN A 189 -33.28 51.63 14.06
C ASN A 189 -33.84 51.41 12.64
N ASN A 190 -33.23 52.01 11.61
CA ASN A 190 -33.68 51.92 10.20
C ASN A 190 -33.12 50.68 9.45
N CYS A 191 -32.25 49.92 10.11
CA CYS A 191 -31.59 48.70 9.64
C CYS A 191 -31.32 47.77 10.83
N ALA A 192 -31.30 46.45 10.59
CA ALA A 192 -30.94 45.46 11.60
C ALA A 192 -29.42 45.37 11.87
N ALA A 193 -28.60 45.84 10.93
CA ALA A 193 -27.15 45.91 11.01
C ALA A 193 -26.58 47.06 10.16
N ALA A 194 -25.34 47.47 10.43
CA ALA A 194 -24.52 48.23 9.48
C ALA A 194 -23.27 47.42 9.08
N VAL A 195 -22.91 47.39 7.79
CA VAL A 195 -21.79 46.59 7.26
C VAL A 195 -20.78 47.46 6.53
N HIS A 196 -19.57 47.51 7.09
CA HIS A 196 -18.38 48.22 6.58
C HIS A 196 -17.12 47.47 7.03
N ASP A 197 -15.94 47.90 6.58
CA ASP A 197 -14.62 47.35 6.93
C ASP A 197 -14.45 47.08 8.43
N ALA A 198 -13.87 45.91 8.76
CA ALA A 198 -13.56 45.52 10.13
C ALA A 198 -12.76 46.57 10.92
N THR A 199 -11.82 47.25 10.25
CA THR A 199 -10.98 48.31 10.85
C THR A 199 -11.77 49.56 11.22
N LEU A 200 -12.88 49.86 10.55
CA LEU A 200 -13.76 50.98 10.92
C LEU A 200 -14.69 50.60 12.09
N LEU A 201 -15.20 49.37 12.10
CA LEU A 201 -16.26 48.97 13.03
C LEU A 201 -15.76 48.33 14.33
N GLN A 202 -14.72 47.48 14.30
CA GLN A 202 -14.21 46.82 15.52
C GLN A 202 -13.77 47.78 16.65
N PRO A 203 -13.22 48.97 16.39
CA PRO A 203 -12.92 49.93 17.46
C PRO A 203 -14.18 50.45 18.17
N LEU A 204 -15.30 50.65 17.46
CA LEU A 204 -16.42 51.45 17.96
C LEU A 204 -16.97 50.95 19.32
N PRO A 205 -17.34 49.65 19.50
CA PRO A 205 -17.86 49.18 20.79
C PRO A 205 -16.81 49.08 21.91
N ARG A 206 -15.51 49.23 21.58
CA ARG A 206 -14.39 49.15 22.53
C ARG A 206 -13.93 50.51 23.01
N SER A 207 -13.94 51.53 22.14
CA SER A 207 -13.32 52.84 22.41
C SER A 207 -14.25 54.04 22.33
N ASN A 208 -15.48 53.90 21.81
CA ASN A 208 -16.43 55.01 21.72
C ASN A 208 -17.65 54.75 22.64
N PRO A 209 -17.89 55.59 23.67
CA PRO A 209 -19.01 55.45 24.59
C PRO A 209 -20.40 55.38 23.94
N GLU A 210 -20.59 56.00 22.76
CA GLU A 210 -21.88 55.99 22.03
C GLU A 210 -22.22 54.63 21.41
N TRP A 211 -21.22 53.74 21.28
CA TRP A 211 -21.33 52.43 20.63
C TRP A 211 -21.16 51.26 21.59
N LYS A 212 -21.02 51.54 22.90
CA LYS A 212 -20.82 50.54 23.96
C LYS A 212 -21.90 49.44 23.98
N ASP A 213 -23.11 49.74 23.52
CA ASP A 213 -24.27 48.84 23.55
C ASP A 213 -24.45 48.02 22.25
N TYR A 214 -23.46 48.09 21.35
CA TYR A 214 -23.39 47.33 20.10
C TYR A 214 -22.35 46.21 20.18
N ARG A 215 -22.40 45.26 19.24
CA ARG A 215 -21.43 44.18 19.06
C ARG A 215 -21.11 43.97 17.58
N ILE A 216 -19.98 43.33 17.32
CA ILE A 216 -19.56 42.91 15.99
C ILE A 216 -20.02 41.46 15.74
N VAL A 217 -20.51 41.20 14.54
CA VAL A 217 -20.81 39.89 13.97
C VAL A 217 -19.86 39.65 12.79
N GLY A 218 -19.31 38.44 12.72
CA GLY A 218 -18.37 38.00 11.70
C GLY A 218 -18.55 36.50 11.39
N PRO A 219 -17.57 35.82 10.75
CA PRO A 219 -16.23 36.31 10.35
C PRO A 219 -16.28 37.38 9.26
N ASP A 220 -15.15 38.01 8.95
CA ASP A 220 -15.02 39.00 7.86
C ASP A 220 -15.65 38.50 6.54
N LEU A 221 -16.51 39.34 5.96
CA LEU A 221 -17.17 39.14 4.67
C LEU A 221 -16.22 39.57 3.55
N ILE A 222 -15.78 38.59 2.75
CA ILE A 222 -14.83 38.73 1.62
C ILE A 222 -13.54 39.49 2.02
N PRO A 223 -12.71 38.93 2.93
CA PRO A 223 -11.47 39.56 3.38
C PRO A 223 -10.46 39.68 2.24
N SER A 224 -10.31 40.90 1.70
CA SER A 224 -9.63 41.19 0.44
C SER A 224 -8.36 42.02 0.65
N PRO A 225 -7.33 41.87 -0.20
CA PRO A 225 -6.17 42.77 -0.19
C PRO A 225 -6.62 44.18 -0.60
N THR A 226 -6.13 45.20 0.09
CA THR A 226 -6.34 46.60 -0.31
C THR A 226 -5.08 47.13 -1.00
N VAL A 227 -5.27 47.66 -2.21
CA VAL A 227 -4.20 48.04 -3.15
C VAL A 227 -4.33 49.51 -3.55
N ILE A 228 -3.23 50.10 -3.99
CA ILE A 228 -3.23 51.44 -4.59
C ILE A 228 -3.67 51.31 -6.04
N TRP A 229 -4.61 52.14 -6.50
CA TRP A 229 -5.14 52.06 -7.86
C TRP A 229 -4.64 53.21 -8.74
N ALA A 230 -4.37 52.88 -10.02
CA ALA A 230 -3.90 53.79 -11.08
C ALA A 230 -4.77 53.58 -12.35
N ARG A 231 -4.61 54.40 -13.40
CA ARG A 231 -5.38 54.17 -14.65
C ARG A 231 -4.83 52.96 -15.41
N LYS A 232 -5.72 52.29 -16.14
CA LYS A 232 -5.38 51.10 -16.93
C LYS A 232 -4.34 51.46 -18.00
N GLY A 233 -3.19 50.79 -17.98
CA GLY A 233 -2.05 51.03 -18.88
C GLY A 233 -0.88 51.81 -18.27
N GLU A 234 -1.00 52.35 -17.05
CA GLU A 234 0.06 53.11 -16.36
C GLU A 234 1.06 52.18 -15.64
N ASN A 235 1.75 51.35 -16.42
CA ASN A 235 2.60 50.27 -15.93
C ASN A 235 3.85 50.77 -15.18
N ASP A 236 4.44 51.90 -15.58
CA ASP A 236 5.66 52.43 -14.95
C ASP A 236 5.35 53.19 -13.66
N THR A 237 4.24 53.94 -13.66
CA THR A 237 3.60 54.48 -12.45
C THR A 237 3.34 53.36 -11.45
N VAL A 238 2.69 52.27 -11.87
CA VAL A 238 2.44 51.09 -11.02
C VAL A 238 3.75 50.48 -10.51
N ALA A 239 4.74 50.25 -11.38
CA ALA A 239 6.02 49.66 -10.99
C ALA A 239 6.89 50.58 -10.12
N ALA A 240 6.73 51.92 -10.19
CA ALA A 240 7.37 52.87 -9.29
C ALA A 240 6.72 52.85 -7.90
N LEU A 241 5.39 52.84 -7.84
CA LEU A 241 4.61 52.77 -6.59
C LEU A 241 4.81 51.42 -5.88
N ASP A 242 4.85 50.31 -6.61
CA ASP A 242 5.03 48.97 -6.03
C ASP A 242 6.35 48.84 -5.27
N ARG A 243 7.46 49.35 -5.83
CA ARG A 243 8.75 49.42 -5.15
C ARG A 243 8.70 50.21 -3.83
N ILE A 244 7.85 51.24 -3.75
CA ILE A 244 7.65 52.02 -2.52
C ILE A 244 6.86 51.21 -1.48
N VAL A 245 5.78 50.53 -1.88
CA VAL A 245 4.99 49.68 -0.97
C VAL A 245 5.78 48.46 -0.47
N GLN A 246 6.58 47.82 -1.34
CA GLN A 246 7.54 46.78 -0.93
C GLN A 246 8.54 47.32 0.12
N GLY A 247 8.98 48.58 -0.03
CA GLY A 247 9.82 49.27 0.94
C GLY A 247 9.15 49.48 2.30
N TRP A 248 7.85 49.80 2.33
CA TRP A 248 7.06 49.94 3.57
C TRP A 248 6.93 48.61 4.33
N HIS A 249 6.77 47.48 3.62
CA HIS A 249 6.79 46.15 4.22
C HIS A 249 8.17 45.79 4.75
N ARG A 250 9.23 45.95 3.95
CA ARG A 250 10.61 45.61 4.33
C ARG A 250 11.11 46.41 5.56
N THR A 251 10.69 47.66 5.69
CA THR A 251 11.11 48.53 6.81
C THR A 251 10.23 48.41 8.06
N GLY A 252 9.10 47.71 7.99
CA GLY A 252 8.11 47.68 9.08
C GLY A 252 7.31 48.98 9.28
N TRP A 253 7.63 50.04 8.54
CA TRP A 253 6.96 51.36 8.63
C TRP A 253 5.44 51.27 8.48
N LEU A 254 4.95 50.33 7.67
CA LEU A 254 3.52 50.07 7.49
C LEU A 254 2.84 49.68 8.81
N ILE A 255 3.44 48.75 9.56
CA ILE A 255 2.93 48.23 10.84
C ILE A 255 2.98 49.31 11.94
N GLU A 256 4.01 50.16 11.93
CA GLU A 256 4.09 51.31 12.83
C GLU A 256 3.01 52.34 12.52
N THR A 257 2.73 52.57 11.24
CA THR A 257 1.72 53.53 10.77
C THR A 257 0.29 53.01 10.98
N GLU A 258 0.05 51.71 10.83
CA GLU A 258 -1.20 51.05 11.24
C GLU A 258 -1.46 51.24 12.74
N LYS A 259 -0.48 50.92 13.60
CA LYS A 259 -0.56 51.09 15.06
C LYS A 259 -0.81 52.54 15.45
N LYS A 260 -0.06 53.49 14.86
CA LYS A 260 -0.22 54.94 15.05
C LYS A 260 -1.65 55.39 14.78
N ASN A 261 -2.30 54.85 13.75
CA ASN A 261 -3.66 55.20 13.36
C ASN A 261 -4.74 54.32 14.03
N GLY A 262 -4.37 53.42 14.95
CA GLY A 262 -5.33 52.61 15.71
C GLY A 262 -5.85 51.36 14.99
N ILE A 263 -5.20 50.92 13.91
CA ILE A 263 -5.54 49.68 13.20
C ILE A 263 -5.00 48.49 14.00
N LEU A 264 -5.91 47.67 14.54
CA LEU A 264 -5.60 46.54 15.43
C LEU A 264 -6.48 45.32 15.12
N PRO A 265 -5.90 44.12 14.92
CA PRO A 265 -4.46 43.85 14.80
C PRO A 265 -3.84 44.52 13.55
N PRO A 266 -2.56 44.89 13.57
CA PRO A 266 -1.85 45.33 12.38
C PRO A 266 -1.67 44.18 11.39
N SER A 267 -1.48 44.49 10.11
CA SER A 267 -1.21 43.51 9.06
C SER A 267 0.09 42.74 9.33
N PRO A 268 0.14 41.42 9.11
CA PRO A 268 1.41 40.69 9.14
C PRO A 268 2.30 41.18 7.99
N ALA A 269 3.58 41.45 8.28
CA ALA A 269 4.53 41.90 7.26
C ALA A 269 4.68 40.85 6.15
N LEU A 270 4.45 41.24 4.90
CA LEU A 270 4.49 40.32 3.75
C LEU A 270 5.91 39.90 3.33
N LEU A 271 6.96 40.49 3.92
CA LEU A 271 8.36 40.28 3.53
C LEU A 271 9.27 40.07 4.76
N THR A 272 9.18 38.90 5.39
CA THR A 272 10.21 38.43 6.33
C THR A 272 11.32 37.68 5.57
N ASP A 273 12.56 38.17 5.64
CA ASP A 273 13.74 37.62 4.96
C ASP A 273 14.32 36.40 5.71
N ASP A 274 13.58 35.29 5.66
CA ASP A 274 13.85 34.06 6.39
C ASP A 274 14.57 33.00 5.52
N LEU A 275 15.19 32.02 6.17
CA LEU A 275 15.79 30.82 5.55
C LEU A 275 14.80 30.09 4.64
N LEU A 276 13.51 30.05 5.03
CA LEU A 276 12.41 29.50 4.25
C LEU A 276 12.27 30.23 2.89
N THR A 277 12.33 31.56 2.88
CA THR A 277 12.21 32.39 1.67
C THR A 277 13.34 32.10 0.68
N ARG A 278 14.56 31.83 1.18
CA ARG A 278 15.71 31.44 0.35
C ARG A 278 15.57 30.01 -0.21
N ALA A 279 15.04 29.08 0.58
CA ALA A 279 14.75 27.73 0.12
C ALA A 279 13.67 27.72 -0.98
N ILE A 280 12.59 28.50 -0.81
CA ILE A 280 11.54 28.69 -1.83
C ILE A 280 12.14 29.24 -3.13
N ALA A 281 12.96 30.30 -3.06
CA ALA A 281 13.60 30.89 -4.24
C ALA A 281 14.51 29.88 -4.99
N LEU A 282 15.27 29.06 -4.26
CA LEU A 282 16.14 28.05 -4.85
C LEU A 282 15.34 26.92 -5.53
N VAL A 283 14.23 26.48 -4.93
CA VAL A 283 13.34 25.46 -5.51
C VAL A 283 12.53 26.00 -6.70
N ARG A 284 12.24 27.31 -6.74
CA ARG A 284 11.57 27.96 -7.88
C ARG A 284 12.34 27.83 -9.20
N HIS A 285 13.68 27.74 -9.13
CA HIS A 285 14.51 27.45 -10.31
C HIS A 285 14.30 26.04 -10.90
N ALA A 286 13.71 25.11 -10.15
CA ALA A 286 13.31 23.78 -10.64
C ALA A 286 11.85 23.74 -11.17
N GLY A 287 11.16 24.88 -11.24
CA GLY A 287 9.80 24.98 -11.78
C GLY A 287 8.68 24.66 -10.78
N LEU A 288 8.94 24.73 -9.47
CA LEU A 288 7.95 24.53 -8.41
C LEU A 288 7.80 25.80 -7.56
N ASP A 289 6.60 26.37 -7.47
CA ASP A 289 6.36 27.64 -6.78
C ASP A 289 5.77 27.48 -5.37
N TYR A 290 6.68 27.34 -4.40
CA TYR A 290 6.36 27.28 -2.98
C TYR A 290 6.10 28.66 -2.33
N GLY A 291 5.82 29.72 -3.11
CA GLY A 291 5.60 31.08 -2.61
C GLY A 291 4.57 31.19 -1.47
N PHE A 292 3.50 30.40 -1.52
CA PHE A 292 2.47 30.28 -0.48
C PHE A 292 3.03 29.91 0.90
N LEU A 293 4.14 29.18 0.99
CA LEU A 293 4.78 28.85 2.27
C LEU A 293 5.45 30.06 2.92
N ALA A 294 5.77 31.12 2.18
CA ALA A 294 6.25 32.38 2.76
C ALA A 294 5.14 33.13 3.50
N GLU A 295 3.88 33.00 3.07
CA GLU A 295 2.75 33.68 3.69
C GLU A 295 2.36 33.04 5.03
N ALA A 296 2.34 33.87 6.09
CA ALA A 296 2.11 33.40 7.45
C ALA A 296 0.73 32.74 7.65
N TYR A 297 -0.29 33.16 6.89
CA TYR A 297 -1.64 32.59 6.96
C TYR A 297 -1.71 31.16 6.40
N GLU A 298 -1.21 30.96 5.18
CA GLU A 298 -1.25 29.68 4.47
C GLU A 298 -0.29 28.67 5.10
N ARG A 299 0.90 29.12 5.53
CA ARG A 299 1.81 28.33 6.38
C ARG A 299 1.16 27.90 7.69
N HIS A 300 0.41 28.79 8.36
CA HIS A 300 -0.28 28.44 9.61
C HIS A 300 -1.43 27.45 9.37
N ALA A 301 -2.20 27.62 8.29
CA ALA A 301 -3.26 26.68 7.91
C ALA A 301 -2.70 25.26 7.69
N LEU A 302 -1.62 25.11 6.91
CA LEU A 302 -0.96 23.82 6.68
C LEU A 302 -0.40 23.20 7.98
N LEU A 303 0.19 23.99 8.87
CA LEU A 303 0.72 23.50 10.15
C LEU A 303 -0.39 23.05 11.11
N GLN A 304 -1.53 23.76 11.16
CA GLN A 304 -2.69 23.32 11.93
C GLN A 304 -3.33 22.08 11.30
N GLY A 305 -3.45 22.02 9.96
CA GLY A 305 -3.93 20.86 9.23
C GLY A 305 -3.07 19.61 9.52
N ALA A 306 -1.75 19.73 9.44
CA ALA A 306 -0.81 18.67 9.80
C ALA A 306 -0.99 18.18 11.25
N LYS A 307 -1.17 19.11 12.20
CA LYS A 307 -1.46 18.79 13.60
C LYS A 307 -2.81 18.08 13.76
N VAL A 308 -3.84 18.49 13.05
CA VAL A 308 -5.17 17.83 13.05
C VAL A 308 -5.07 16.43 12.45
N SER A 309 -4.39 16.24 11.32
CA SER A 309 -4.15 14.92 10.74
C SER A 309 -3.43 13.99 11.72
N LEU A 310 -2.36 14.46 12.38
CA LEU A 310 -1.65 13.68 13.40
C LEU A 310 -2.54 13.31 14.61
N LEU A 311 -3.40 14.22 15.06
CA LEU A 311 -4.37 13.92 16.12
C LEU A 311 -5.40 12.88 15.68
N VAL A 312 -5.98 13.00 14.48
CA VAL A 312 -6.89 11.98 13.91
C VAL A 312 -6.19 10.63 13.84
N MET A 313 -4.97 10.57 13.30
CA MET A 313 -4.18 9.33 13.21
C MET A 313 -3.95 8.70 14.58
N LEU A 314 -3.39 9.44 15.55
CA LEU A 314 -3.03 8.91 16.87
C LEU A 314 -4.27 8.43 17.64
N SER A 315 -5.34 9.22 17.69
CA SER A 315 -6.59 8.80 18.34
C SER A 315 -7.19 7.56 17.67
N THR A 316 -7.18 7.51 16.34
CA THR A 316 -7.79 6.41 15.58
C THR A 316 -6.99 5.11 15.70
N VAL A 317 -5.65 5.15 15.73
CA VAL A 317 -4.81 3.96 15.98
C VAL A 317 -5.10 3.35 17.35
N VAL A 318 -5.17 4.19 18.41
CA VAL A 318 -5.46 3.71 19.76
C VAL A 318 -6.88 3.14 19.87
N LEU A 319 -7.89 3.88 19.41
CA LEU A 319 -9.29 3.47 19.52
C LEU A 319 -9.61 2.25 18.65
N SER A 320 -9.10 2.16 17.41
CA SER A 320 -9.31 0.98 16.56
C SER A 320 -8.67 -0.29 17.12
N LEU A 321 -7.57 -0.20 17.88
CA LEU A 321 -7.00 -1.35 18.58
C LEU A 321 -7.86 -1.77 19.77
N VAL A 322 -8.31 -0.82 20.60
CA VAL A 322 -9.20 -1.08 21.75
C VAL A 322 -10.52 -1.70 21.31
N PHE A 323 -11.19 -1.10 20.33
CA PHE A 323 -12.42 -1.64 19.75
C PHE A 323 -12.18 -2.99 19.03
N GLY A 324 -11.03 -3.17 18.38
CA GLY A 324 -10.67 -4.43 17.70
C GLY A 324 -10.50 -5.60 18.67
N VAL A 325 -9.83 -5.38 19.81
CA VAL A 325 -9.74 -6.37 20.90
C VAL A 325 -11.13 -6.66 21.50
N GLY A 326 -11.97 -5.63 21.66
CA GLY A 326 -13.37 -5.79 22.07
C GLY A 326 -14.17 -6.69 21.13
N LEU A 327 -14.15 -6.38 19.83
CA LEU A 327 -14.83 -7.15 18.78
C LEU A 327 -14.31 -8.59 18.67
N ALA A 328 -12.99 -8.81 18.75
CA ALA A 328 -12.41 -10.16 18.78
C ALA A 328 -12.95 -10.99 19.96
N ARG A 329 -13.09 -10.38 21.15
CA ARG A 329 -13.69 -11.02 22.33
C ARG A 329 -15.18 -11.33 22.11
N LEU A 330 -15.93 -10.49 21.41
CA LEU A 330 -17.34 -10.73 21.07
C LEU A 330 -17.51 -11.88 20.06
N LEU A 331 -16.58 -12.04 19.10
CA LEU A 331 -16.56 -13.18 18.18
C LEU A 331 -16.32 -14.51 18.91
N VAL A 332 -15.36 -14.54 19.84
CA VAL A 332 -15.03 -15.75 20.62
C VAL A 332 -16.10 -16.08 21.69
N SER A 333 -17.02 -15.15 22.00
CA SER A 333 -18.11 -15.33 22.96
C SER A 333 -18.91 -16.64 22.75
N PRO A 334 -19.27 -17.38 23.81
CA PRO A 334 -20.09 -18.58 23.70
C PRO A 334 -21.55 -18.28 23.32
N HIS A 335 -22.03 -17.04 23.51
CA HIS A 335 -23.40 -16.67 23.20
C HIS A 335 -23.61 -16.42 21.70
N LYS A 336 -24.26 -17.38 21.01
CA LYS A 336 -24.53 -17.35 19.57
C LYS A 336 -25.11 -16.01 19.05
N ARG A 337 -26.00 -15.35 19.82
CA ARG A 337 -26.56 -14.02 19.48
C ARG A 337 -25.50 -12.92 19.46
N VAL A 338 -24.59 -12.90 20.43
CA VAL A 338 -23.52 -11.91 20.54
C VAL A 338 -22.51 -12.09 19.40
N ARG A 339 -22.12 -13.33 19.12
CA ARG A 339 -21.25 -13.67 18.00
C ARG A 339 -21.85 -13.24 16.66
N TRP A 340 -23.13 -13.56 16.42
CA TRP A 340 -23.83 -13.19 15.18
C TRP A 340 -23.93 -11.67 14.98
N LEU A 341 -24.24 -10.90 16.03
CA LEU A 341 -24.25 -9.43 15.96
C LEU A 341 -22.85 -8.85 15.66
N ALA A 342 -21.79 -9.40 16.27
CA ALA A 342 -20.42 -8.99 15.99
C ALA A 342 -19.98 -9.34 14.56
N GLN A 343 -20.37 -10.51 14.04
CA GLN A 343 -20.14 -10.91 12.65
C GLN A 343 -20.87 -9.97 11.67
N GLY A 344 -22.17 -9.73 11.86
CA GLY A 344 -22.94 -8.82 11.00
C GLY A 344 -22.40 -7.39 10.99
N PHE A 345 -21.94 -6.87 12.14
CA PHE A 345 -21.26 -5.57 12.20
C PHE A 345 -19.94 -5.57 11.41
N ILE A 346 -19.12 -6.61 11.54
CA ILE A 346 -17.83 -6.74 10.86
C ILE A 346 -18.01 -6.92 9.34
N GLU A 347 -18.98 -7.71 8.90
CA GLU A 347 -19.31 -7.87 7.49
C GLU A 347 -19.82 -6.56 6.89
N LEU A 348 -20.74 -5.86 7.56
CA LEU A 348 -21.26 -4.56 7.10
C LEU A 348 -20.16 -3.50 6.99
N THR A 349 -19.30 -3.39 8.01
CA THR A 349 -18.22 -2.39 8.05
C THR A 349 -17.04 -2.72 7.14
N ARG A 350 -16.77 -4.00 6.83
CA ARG A 350 -15.72 -4.40 5.88
C ARG A 350 -16.20 -4.39 4.42
N ASN A 351 -17.49 -4.55 4.16
CA ASN A 351 -18.04 -4.60 2.79
C ASN A 351 -18.55 -3.23 2.28
N THR A 352 -18.65 -2.22 3.15
CA THR A 352 -19.06 -0.85 2.77
C THR A 352 -17.84 0.08 2.64
N PRO A 353 -17.69 0.93 1.60
CA PRO A 353 -16.54 1.84 1.50
C PRO A 353 -16.44 2.81 2.68
N THR A 354 -15.22 3.03 3.20
CA THR A 354 -14.96 3.86 4.39
C THR A 354 -15.48 5.30 4.24
N LEU A 355 -15.31 5.89 3.05
CA LEU A 355 -15.81 7.23 2.74
C LEU A 355 -17.34 7.30 2.82
N VAL A 356 -18.05 6.30 2.30
CA VAL A 356 -19.52 6.22 2.37
C VAL A 356 -19.97 6.09 3.83
N GLN A 357 -19.29 5.29 4.66
CA GLN A 357 -19.57 5.21 6.10
C GLN A 357 -19.39 6.58 6.77
N LEU A 358 -18.33 7.33 6.43
CA LEU A 358 -18.05 8.67 6.94
C LEU A 358 -19.15 9.67 6.55
N CYS A 359 -19.52 9.72 5.28
CA CYS A 359 -20.52 10.62 4.74
C CYS A 359 -21.93 10.29 5.24
N CYS A 360 -22.32 9.02 5.33
CA CYS A 360 -23.62 8.65 5.92
C CYS A 360 -23.69 9.02 7.42
N ALA A 361 -22.62 8.78 8.18
CA ALA A 361 -22.57 9.14 9.59
C ALA A 361 -22.65 10.67 9.79
N PHE A 362 -21.84 11.45 9.05
CA PHE A 362 -21.78 12.90 9.21
C PHE A 362 -22.94 13.67 8.55
N LEU A 363 -23.40 13.27 7.37
CA LEU A 363 -24.43 14.01 6.62
C LEU A 363 -25.86 13.55 6.95
N VAL A 364 -26.06 12.27 7.26
CA VAL A 364 -27.39 11.72 7.59
C VAL A 364 -27.56 11.60 9.10
N VAL A 365 -26.73 10.81 9.78
CA VAL A 365 -26.93 10.51 11.21
C VAL A 365 -26.72 11.75 12.09
N ASN A 366 -25.68 12.56 11.84
CA ASN A 366 -25.47 13.81 12.58
C ASN A 366 -26.60 14.83 12.34
N THR A 367 -27.16 14.88 11.12
CA THR A 367 -28.28 15.77 10.78
C THR A 367 -29.55 15.33 11.51
N LEU A 368 -29.85 14.04 11.54
CA LEU A 368 -30.96 13.50 12.34
C LEU A 368 -30.78 13.79 13.83
N ILE A 369 -29.58 13.58 14.39
CA ILE A 369 -29.26 13.94 15.78
C ILE A 369 -29.45 15.43 16.03
N THR A 370 -29.00 16.30 15.11
CA THR A 370 -29.19 17.75 15.22
C THR A 370 -30.67 18.14 15.20
N GLN A 371 -31.45 17.57 14.28
CA GLN A 371 -32.89 17.79 14.20
C GLN A 371 -33.61 17.32 15.47
N THR A 372 -33.25 16.13 16.00
CA THR A 372 -33.81 15.62 17.26
C THR A 372 -33.44 16.53 18.43
N LEU A 373 -32.16 16.83 18.65
CA LEU A 373 -31.73 17.70 19.77
C LEU A 373 -32.35 19.11 19.68
N SER A 374 -32.54 19.65 18.48
CA SER A 374 -33.23 20.93 18.26
C SER A 374 -34.70 20.92 18.71
N GLN A 375 -35.40 19.79 18.69
CA GLN A 375 -36.76 19.67 19.26
C GLN A 375 -36.76 19.83 20.79
N TRP A 376 -35.64 19.51 21.44
CA TRP A 376 -35.44 19.62 22.89
C TRP A 376 -34.63 20.86 23.28
N GLN A 377 -34.44 21.81 22.34
CA GLN A 377 -33.64 23.05 22.51
C GLN A 377 -32.16 22.81 22.88
N LEU A 378 -31.62 21.62 22.57
CA LEU A 378 -30.22 21.25 22.82
C LEU A 378 -29.36 21.45 21.57
N THR A 379 -28.13 21.92 21.77
CA THR A 379 -27.10 21.99 20.72
C THR A 379 -26.42 20.63 20.53
N ASN A 380 -26.09 20.27 19.28
CA ASN A 380 -25.38 19.04 18.97
C ASN A 380 -23.86 19.20 19.24
N PRO A 381 -23.25 18.44 20.16
CA PRO A 381 -21.81 18.53 20.45
C PRO A 381 -20.92 17.75 19.46
N LEU A 382 -21.50 16.98 18.54
CA LEU A 382 -20.76 16.03 17.69
C LEU A 382 -20.15 16.73 16.46
N THR A 383 -18.88 17.10 16.58
CA THR A 383 -18.08 17.76 15.54
C THR A 383 -17.69 16.82 14.39
N PRO A 384 -17.30 17.34 13.20
CA PRO A 384 -16.75 16.51 12.13
C PRO A 384 -15.53 15.68 12.58
N PHE A 385 -14.70 16.24 13.46
CA PHE A 385 -13.54 15.55 14.04
C PHE A 385 -13.95 14.34 14.89
N PHE A 386 -15.00 14.47 15.72
CA PHE A 386 -15.55 13.34 16.47
C PHE A 386 -16.02 12.23 15.54
N TRP A 387 -16.77 12.58 14.48
CA TRP A 387 -17.25 11.59 13.52
C TRP A 387 -16.11 10.92 12.76
N ALA A 388 -15.10 11.68 12.30
CA ALA A 388 -13.92 11.15 11.63
C ALA A 388 -13.19 10.12 12.51
N VAL A 389 -12.82 10.50 13.74
CA VAL A 389 -12.11 9.60 14.66
C VAL A 389 -12.96 8.38 15.01
N THR A 390 -14.24 8.54 15.37
CA THR A 390 -15.09 7.42 15.77
C THR A 390 -15.35 6.43 14.64
N LEU A 391 -15.69 6.89 13.43
CA LEU A 391 -16.00 6.00 12.31
C LEU A 391 -14.75 5.32 11.74
N LEU A 392 -13.64 6.05 11.56
CA LEU A 392 -12.38 5.42 11.13
C LEU A 392 -11.90 4.39 12.16
N SER A 393 -12.13 4.64 13.46
CA SER A 393 -11.77 3.72 14.53
C SER A 393 -12.59 2.44 14.48
N LEU A 394 -13.93 2.56 14.40
CA LEU A 394 -14.84 1.43 14.30
C LEU A 394 -14.64 0.62 13.01
N HIS A 395 -14.36 1.31 11.90
CA HIS A 395 -14.06 0.69 10.62
C HIS A 395 -12.80 -0.19 10.71
N LYS A 396 -11.66 0.36 11.17
CA LYS A 396 -10.44 -0.44 11.30
C LYS A 396 -10.44 -1.43 12.46
N ALA A 397 -11.27 -1.23 13.48
CA ALA A 397 -11.51 -2.21 14.52
C ALA A 397 -12.04 -3.54 13.96
N ALA A 398 -12.88 -3.53 12.93
CA ALA A 398 -13.38 -4.74 12.27
C ALA A 398 -12.25 -5.55 11.61
N PHE A 399 -11.26 -4.88 11.00
CA PHE A 399 -10.08 -5.53 10.43
C PHE A 399 -9.08 -5.99 11.50
N HIS A 400 -8.88 -5.21 12.57
CA HIS A 400 -8.05 -5.62 13.71
C HIS A 400 -8.63 -6.84 14.45
N ALA A 401 -9.95 -6.90 14.61
CA ALA A 401 -10.63 -8.04 15.22
C ALA A 401 -10.43 -9.33 14.43
N GLU A 402 -10.52 -9.25 13.10
CA GLU A 402 -10.27 -10.38 12.20
C GLU A 402 -8.79 -10.79 12.19
N ALA A 403 -7.86 -9.83 12.19
CA ALA A 403 -6.43 -10.11 12.27
C ALA A 403 -6.07 -10.85 13.58
N LEU A 404 -6.65 -10.42 14.71
CA LEU A 404 -6.49 -11.09 16.01
C LEU A 404 -7.15 -12.48 16.01
N ARG A 405 -8.34 -12.64 15.42
CA ARG A 405 -9.00 -13.95 15.28
C ARG A 405 -8.16 -14.93 14.47
N ALA A 406 -7.72 -14.53 13.28
CA ALA A 406 -6.85 -15.34 12.42
C ALA A 406 -5.52 -15.68 13.11
N GLY A 407 -4.95 -14.77 13.90
CA GLY A 407 -3.78 -15.05 14.73
C GLY A 407 -4.03 -16.14 15.78
N ILE A 408 -5.19 -16.11 16.47
CA ILE A 408 -5.58 -17.12 17.45
C ILE A 408 -5.84 -18.48 16.78
N GLU A 409 -6.51 -18.48 15.62
CA GLU A 409 -6.79 -19.69 14.82
C GLU A 409 -5.52 -20.30 14.19
N ALA A 410 -4.45 -19.52 14.04
CA ALA A 410 -3.15 -20.00 13.54
C ALA A 410 -2.26 -20.67 14.60
N VAL A 411 -2.66 -20.71 15.88
CA VAL A 411 -1.89 -21.40 16.93
C VAL A 411 -2.16 -22.91 16.86
N PRO A 412 -1.16 -23.79 16.66
CA PRO A 412 -1.40 -25.23 16.53
C PRO A 412 -2.03 -25.83 17.79
N PRO A 413 -3.13 -26.62 17.68
CA PRO A 413 -3.83 -27.16 18.85
C PRO A 413 -2.93 -28.07 19.69
N ALA A 414 -2.09 -28.89 19.05
CA ALA A 414 -1.07 -29.72 19.70
C ALA A 414 -0.14 -28.94 20.65
N MET A 415 0.09 -27.63 20.43
CA MET A 415 0.91 -26.81 21.32
C MET A 415 0.14 -26.33 22.56
N LEU A 416 -1.18 -26.19 22.45
CA LEU A 416 -2.07 -25.90 23.59
C LEU A 416 -2.32 -27.17 24.42
N GLU A 417 -2.36 -28.33 23.76
CA GLU A 417 -2.45 -29.67 24.35
C GLU A 417 -1.14 -30.03 25.10
N ALA A 418 0.02 -29.81 24.48
CA ALA A 418 1.32 -29.95 25.14
C ALA A 418 1.45 -29.06 26.39
N ALA A 419 0.93 -27.83 26.32
CA ALA A 419 0.90 -26.94 27.48
C ALA A 419 -0.05 -27.45 28.59
N THR A 420 -1.17 -28.12 28.26
CA THR A 420 -1.99 -28.81 29.29
C THR A 420 -1.30 -30.02 29.90
N SER A 421 -0.58 -30.85 29.13
CA SER A 421 0.17 -31.99 29.69
C SER A 421 1.33 -31.54 30.59
N LEU A 422 1.86 -30.33 30.38
CA LEU A 422 2.82 -29.66 31.26
C LEU A 422 2.17 -28.93 32.45
N GLY A 423 0.86 -29.08 32.66
CA GLY A 423 0.14 -28.56 33.83
C GLY A 423 -0.24 -27.07 33.79
N PHE A 424 -0.03 -26.36 32.67
CA PHE A 424 -0.32 -24.92 32.60
C PHE A 424 -1.84 -24.66 32.74
N SER A 425 -2.22 -23.77 33.66
CA SER A 425 -3.62 -23.35 33.81
C SER A 425 -4.13 -22.67 32.54
N ALA A 426 -5.46 -22.55 32.40
CA ALA A 426 -6.06 -21.84 31.26
C ALA A 426 -5.56 -20.37 31.14
N ARG A 427 -5.17 -19.73 32.25
CA ARG A 427 -4.61 -18.38 32.26
C ARG A 427 -3.16 -18.34 31.78
N GLU A 428 -2.34 -19.30 32.20
CA GLU A 428 -0.92 -19.39 31.79
C GLU A 428 -0.79 -19.86 30.34
N ARG A 429 -1.64 -20.79 29.87
CA ARG A 429 -1.72 -21.14 28.45
C ARG A 429 -2.11 -19.95 27.60
N LEU A 430 -3.11 -19.17 28.03
CA LEU A 430 -3.52 -17.97 27.32
C LEU A 430 -2.38 -16.94 27.24
N TRP A 431 -1.83 -16.52 28.38
CA TRP A 431 -0.85 -15.40 28.42
C TRP A 431 0.58 -15.79 28.05
N GLY A 432 1.00 -17.02 28.34
CA GLY A 432 2.37 -17.49 28.12
C GLY A 432 2.61 -18.20 26.78
N VAL A 433 1.57 -18.79 26.17
CA VAL A 433 1.70 -19.60 24.94
C VAL A 433 0.81 -19.06 23.81
N GLN A 434 -0.50 -19.00 24.02
CA GLN A 434 -1.47 -18.72 22.96
C GLN A 434 -1.41 -17.26 22.48
N LEU A 435 -1.51 -16.29 23.39
CA LEU A 435 -1.55 -14.87 23.05
C LEU A 435 -0.23 -14.38 22.43
N PRO A 436 0.99 -14.78 22.90
CA PRO A 436 2.24 -14.42 22.24
C PRO A 436 2.38 -14.96 20.82
N LEU A 437 2.01 -16.22 20.56
CA LEU A 437 2.01 -16.78 19.21
C LEU A 437 0.94 -16.12 18.32
N ALA A 438 -0.28 -15.94 18.84
CA ALA A 438 -1.38 -15.32 18.11
C ALA A 438 -1.09 -13.87 17.74
N LEU A 439 -0.51 -13.09 18.65
CA LEU A 439 -0.09 -11.72 18.36
C LEU A 439 1.03 -11.69 17.31
N ARG A 440 2.00 -12.62 17.37
CA ARG A 440 3.08 -12.73 16.39
C ARG A 440 2.57 -13.12 14.99
N ALA A 441 1.53 -13.97 14.90
CA ALA A 441 0.85 -14.30 13.65
C ALA A 441 -0.01 -13.13 13.12
N ALA A 442 -0.69 -12.40 14.00
CA ALA A 442 -1.50 -11.23 13.65
C ALA A 442 -0.65 -9.99 13.29
N TRP A 443 0.60 -9.89 13.78
CA TRP A 443 1.43 -8.67 13.73
C TRP A 443 1.55 -8.03 12.34
N PRO A 444 1.86 -8.75 11.25
CA PRO A 444 2.00 -8.15 9.93
C PRO A 444 0.68 -7.54 9.43
N SER A 445 -0.45 -8.18 9.75
CA SER A 445 -1.79 -7.69 9.41
C SER A 445 -2.18 -6.47 10.24
N LEU A 446 -1.86 -6.44 11.54
CA LEU A 446 -2.07 -5.27 12.40
C LEU A 446 -1.24 -4.06 11.94
N MET A 447 0.04 -4.27 11.59
CA MET A 447 0.90 -3.22 11.05
C MET A 447 0.41 -2.71 9.69
N ASN A 448 0.00 -3.59 8.78
CA ASN A 448 -0.57 -3.20 7.49
C ASN A 448 -1.88 -2.41 7.66
N ASN A 449 -2.77 -2.85 8.55
CA ASN A 449 -4.00 -2.10 8.88
C ASN A 449 -3.71 -0.74 9.49
N THR A 450 -2.65 -0.60 10.30
CA THR A 450 -2.18 0.68 10.86
C THR A 450 -1.65 1.62 9.78
N VAL A 451 -0.92 1.10 8.79
CA VAL A 451 -0.47 1.86 7.60
C VAL A 451 -1.66 2.31 6.74
N GLU A 452 -2.63 1.42 6.51
CA GLU A 452 -3.87 1.78 5.79
C GLU A 452 -4.71 2.80 6.55
N LEU A 453 -4.74 2.76 7.89
CA LEU A 453 -5.41 3.74 8.76
C LEU A 453 -4.77 5.13 8.63
N VAL A 454 -3.44 5.23 8.63
CA VAL A 454 -2.72 6.49 8.37
C VAL A 454 -3.12 7.07 7.01
N LYS A 455 -3.16 6.24 5.95
CA LYS A 455 -3.63 6.66 4.62
C LYS A 455 -5.11 7.07 4.62
N ALA A 456 -5.98 6.31 5.28
CA ALA A 456 -7.42 6.57 5.35
C ALA A 456 -7.78 7.84 6.15
N SER A 457 -6.90 8.36 7.00
CA SER A 457 -7.13 9.62 7.71
C SER A 457 -7.32 10.82 6.78
N SER A 458 -6.80 10.79 5.54
CA SER A 458 -7.03 11.85 4.54
C SER A 458 -8.50 11.95 4.11
N LEU A 459 -9.30 10.89 4.29
CA LEU A 459 -10.74 10.90 4.01
C LEU A 459 -11.53 11.80 4.97
N ALA A 460 -10.95 12.22 6.10
CA ALA A 460 -11.59 13.16 7.02
C ALA A 460 -11.87 14.53 6.37
N SER A 461 -11.07 14.92 5.36
CA SER A 461 -11.27 16.14 4.56
C SER A 461 -12.64 16.19 3.87
N ALA A 462 -13.19 15.03 3.47
CA ALA A 462 -14.46 14.93 2.75
C ALA A 462 -15.70 15.24 3.62
N ILE A 463 -15.54 15.34 4.95
CA ILE A 463 -16.56 15.85 5.87
C ILE A 463 -16.14 17.20 6.50
N ALA A 464 -15.28 17.95 5.82
CA ALA A 464 -14.75 19.25 6.25
C ALA A 464 -14.03 19.24 7.62
N VAL A 465 -13.35 18.14 7.98
CA VAL A 465 -12.29 18.22 8.98
C VAL A 465 -11.13 19.02 8.39
N GLY A 466 -10.71 20.09 9.06
CA GLY A 466 -9.54 20.91 8.70
C GLY A 466 -8.21 20.18 8.95
N ASP A 467 -8.01 19.07 8.26
CA ASP A 467 -6.77 18.30 8.21
C ASP A 467 -5.79 18.90 7.18
N ILE A 468 -4.61 18.31 7.01
CA ILE A 468 -3.63 18.77 6.01
C ILE A 468 -4.16 18.63 4.57
N THR A 469 -4.96 17.60 4.29
CA THR A 469 -5.54 17.34 2.96
C THR A 469 -6.53 18.46 2.60
N TYR A 470 -7.45 18.79 3.51
CA TYR A 470 -8.37 19.92 3.38
C TYR A 470 -7.61 21.25 3.26
N SER A 471 -6.59 21.47 4.09
CA SER A 471 -5.79 22.71 4.09
C SER A 471 -5.04 22.92 2.76
N ALA A 472 -4.47 21.85 2.19
CA ALA A 472 -3.81 21.89 0.89
C ALA A 472 -4.80 22.12 -0.26
N LEU A 473 -5.99 21.49 -0.20
CA LEU A 473 -7.05 21.68 -1.20
C LEU A 473 -7.57 23.14 -1.22
N MET A 474 -7.73 23.74 -0.04
CA MET A 474 -8.14 25.16 0.11
C MET A 474 -7.08 26.16 -0.38
N ILE A 475 -5.79 25.81 -0.36
CA ILE A 475 -4.70 26.65 -0.90
C ILE A 475 -4.63 26.49 -2.42
N TRP A 476 -4.63 25.25 -2.93
CA TRP A 476 -4.65 24.97 -4.37
C TRP A 476 -5.80 25.69 -5.06
N THR A 477 -7.04 25.54 -4.57
CA THR A 477 -8.22 26.20 -5.14
C THR A 477 -8.17 27.74 -5.13
N GLN A 478 -7.19 28.35 -4.48
CA GLN A 478 -6.96 29.81 -4.47
C GLN A 478 -5.73 30.25 -5.28
N ARG A 479 -4.78 29.36 -5.60
CA ARG A 479 -3.49 29.72 -6.24
C ARG A 479 -3.02 28.85 -7.40
N ASP A 480 -3.78 27.82 -7.79
CA ASP A 480 -3.48 26.89 -8.89
C ASP A 480 -2.14 26.11 -8.76
N ASN A 481 -1.56 26.10 -7.56
CA ASN A 481 -0.32 25.39 -7.19
C ASN A 481 -0.58 23.91 -6.84
N VAL A 482 -1.24 23.20 -7.77
CA VAL A 482 -1.66 21.79 -7.63
C VAL A 482 -0.49 20.90 -7.19
N LEU A 483 0.62 21.02 -7.90
CA LEU A 483 1.73 20.08 -7.87
C LEU A 483 2.51 20.19 -6.57
N GLU A 484 2.76 21.42 -6.12
CA GLU A 484 3.42 21.77 -4.87
C GLU A 484 2.61 21.27 -3.66
N CYS A 485 1.30 21.51 -3.67
CA CYS A 485 0.38 20.99 -2.65
C CYS A 485 0.38 19.46 -2.62
N MET A 486 0.32 18.78 -3.77
CA MET A 486 0.39 17.31 -3.84
C MET A 486 1.75 16.76 -3.39
N VAL A 487 2.87 17.41 -3.70
CA VAL A 487 4.20 17.02 -3.24
C VAL A 487 4.33 17.18 -1.72
N LEU A 488 3.77 18.23 -1.11
CA LEU A 488 3.73 18.36 0.35
C LEU A 488 2.89 17.26 1.01
N LEU A 489 1.75 16.88 0.42
CA LEU A 489 0.93 15.76 0.90
C LEU A 489 1.68 14.42 0.77
N LEU A 490 2.39 14.17 -0.34
CA LEU A 490 3.27 13.00 -0.50
C LEU A 490 4.32 12.93 0.59
N LEU A 491 5.02 14.04 0.86
CA LEU A 491 6.07 14.11 1.86
C LEU A 491 5.51 13.90 3.29
N PHE A 492 4.41 14.56 3.65
CA PHE A 492 3.79 14.41 4.96
C PHE A 492 3.30 12.98 5.21
N TYR A 493 2.41 12.46 4.35
CA TYR A 493 1.88 11.12 4.50
C TYR A 493 2.96 10.05 4.32
N GLY A 494 3.95 10.28 3.47
CA GLY A 494 5.11 9.42 3.27
C GLY A 494 5.99 9.31 4.51
N VAL A 495 6.35 10.42 5.15
CA VAL A 495 7.14 10.45 6.39
C VAL A 495 6.41 9.77 7.54
N VAL A 496 5.11 10.07 7.75
CA VAL A 496 4.32 9.44 8.82
C VAL A 496 4.13 7.93 8.56
N THR A 497 3.85 7.53 7.32
CA THR A 497 3.74 6.11 6.94
C THR A 497 5.08 5.38 7.12
N TYR A 498 6.19 6.01 6.73
CA TYR A 498 7.53 5.47 6.92
C TYR A 498 7.87 5.30 8.41
N ALA A 499 7.53 6.26 9.27
CA ALA A 499 7.75 6.15 10.71
C ALA A 499 6.98 4.97 11.33
N VAL A 500 5.71 4.80 10.96
CA VAL A 500 4.89 3.65 11.39
C VAL A 500 5.44 2.33 10.86
N HIS A 501 5.83 2.27 9.58
CA HIS A 501 6.43 1.08 8.99
C HIS A 501 7.79 0.73 9.62
N ALA A 502 8.65 1.73 9.87
CA ALA A 502 9.95 1.55 10.52
C ALA A 502 9.81 1.08 11.97
N LEU A 503 8.83 1.59 12.72
CA LEU A 503 8.49 1.09 14.06
C LEU A 503 8.00 -0.38 13.99
N GLY A 504 7.12 -0.70 13.04
CA GLY A 504 6.65 -2.06 12.80
C GLY A 504 7.80 -3.04 12.50
N VAL A 505 8.71 -2.65 11.59
CA VAL A 505 9.91 -3.42 11.22
C VAL A 505 10.94 -3.50 12.35
N TRP A 506 11.06 -2.49 13.21
CA TRP A 506 11.93 -2.54 14.40
C TRP A 506 11.42 -3.58 15.42
N ILE A 507 10.10 -3.64 15.63
CA ILE A 507 9.46 -4.67 16.47
C ILE A 507 9.55 -6.05 15.81
N GLU A 508 9.29 -6.14 14.50
CA GLU A 508 9.38 -7.38 13.72
C GLU A 508 10.82 -7.91 13.63
N GLY A 509 11.83 -7.04 13.56
CA GLY A 509 13.25 -7.41 13.62
C GLY A 509 13.64 -8.07 14.95
N ARG A 510 12.88 -7.81 16.01
CA ARG A 510 12.99 -8.49 17.31
C ARG A 510 12.20 -9.81 17.38
N LEU A 511 11.41 -10.15 16.34
CA LEU A 511 10.42 -11.24 16.35
C LEU A 511 10.37 -12.15 15.09
N ARG A 512 11.07 -11.86 13.97
CA ARG A 512 11.32 -12.69 12.75
C ARG A 512 10.15 -13.56 12.21
N MET A 513 9.54 -13.22 11.04
CA MET A 513 8.93 -14.13 10.00
C MET A 513 8.04 -13.39 8.94
N PRO A 514 8.14 -13.65 7.60
CA PRO A 514 7.27 -13.09 6.53
C PRO A 514 6.50 -14.12 5.64
N GLY A 515 5.56 -13.72 4.74
CA GLY A 515 4.83 -14.63 3.81
C GLY A 515 3.76 -14.04 2.83
N LEU A 516 2.93 -14.92 2.21
CA LEU A 516 1.69 -14.71 1.36
C LEU A 516 1.90 -14.16 -0.10
N LEU A 517 0.95 -14.17 -1.07
CA LEU A 517 0.94 -13.42 -2.40
C LEU A 517 -0.50 -13.25 -2.95
N ALA A 518 -0.70 -12.48 -4.03
CA ALA A 518 -1.65 -12.58 -5.19
C ALA A 518 -2.49 -11.31 -5.43
N VAL A 519 -3.29 -11.09 -6.50
CA VAL A 519 -3.41 -11.36 -7.96
C VAL A 519 -4.44 -10.23 -8.44
N GLY A 520 -4.98 -9.99 -9.65
CA GLY A 520 -4.70 -10.43 -11.02
C GLY A 520 -4.28 -9.33 -12.01
N LEU A 521 -4.46 -8.02 -11.73
CA LEU A 521 -4.05 -6.95 -12.67
C LEU A 521 -2.72 -6.29 -12.32
N GLY A 522 -2.50 -5.92 -11.04
CA GLY A 522 -1.14 -5.62 -10.52
C GLY A 522 -0.18 -6.83 -10.58
N THR A 523 -0.64 -7.94 -11.14
CA THR A 523 -0.04 -9.28 -11.06
C THR A 523 0.86 -9.60 -12.20
N LEU A 524 0.52 -9.25 -13.43
CA LEU A 524 1.42 -9.53 -14.54
C LEU A 524 2.71 -8.71 -14.38
N VAL A 525 2.57 -7.46 -13.92
CA VAL A 525 3.68 -6.60 -13.47
C VAL A 525 4.32 -7.12 -12.18
N GLY A 526 3.54 -7.42 -11.13
CA GLY A 526 4.07 -7.84 -9.83
C GLY A 526 4.73 -9.23 -9.81
N LEU A 527 4.28 -10.17 -10.65
CA LEU A 527 4.95 -11.46 -10.89
C LEU A 527 6.26 -11.25 -11.62
N ALA A 528 6.30 -10.41 -12.66
CA ALA A 528 7.52 -10.09 -13.38
C ALA A 528 8.55 -9.43 -12.45
N ILE A 529 8.13 -8.44 -11.66
CA ILE A 529 9.00 -7.73 -10.70
C ILE A 529 9.38 -8.62 -9.51
N GLY A 530 8.49 -9.51 -9.05
CA GLY A 530 8.80 -10.53 -8.04
C GLY A 530 9.81 -11.58 -8.53
N ALA A 531 9.68 -12.03 -9.78
CA ALA A 531 10.65 -12.92 -10.43
C ALA A 531 12.01 -12.23 -10.68
N LEU A 532 12.01 -10.93 -11.02
CA LEU A 532 13.22 -10.11 -11.09
C LEU A 532 13.88 -9.94 -9.71
N HIS A 533 13.10 -9.85 -8.64
CA HIS A 533 13.58 -9.87 -7.24
C HIS A 533 14.26 -11.21 -6.87
N LEU A 534 13.71 -12.33 -7.35
CA LEU A 534 14.26 -13.67 -7.15
C LEU A 534 15.39 -14.02 -8.14
N SER A 535 15.66 -13.17 -9.13
CA SER A 535 16.69 -13.41 -10.15
C SER A 535 18.08 -13.54 -9.52
N PRO A 536 18.95 -14.47 -9.99
CA PRO A 536 20.35 -14.54 -9.56
C PRO A 536 21.16 -13.29 -9.95
N VAL A 537 20.70 -12.50 -10.93
CA VAL A 537 21.40 -11.32 -11.45
C VAL A 537 21.20 -10.11 -10.51
N ARG A 538 22.29 -9.65 -9.87
CA ARG A 538 22.28 -8.55 -8.88
C ARG A 538 21.63 -7.25 -9.38
N GLY A 539 21.86 -6.84 -10.62
CA GLY A 539 21.35 -5.58 -11.17
C GLY A 539 19.81 -5.56 -11.30
N LEU A 540 19.23 -6.63 -11.84
CA LEU A 540 17.78 -6.79 -11.98
C LEU A 540 17.07 -6.80 -10.61
N ARG A 541 17.68 -7.47 -9.62
CA ARG A 541 17.21 -7.48 -8.23
C ARG A 541 17.19 -6.08 -7.60
N HIS A 542 18.23 -5.27 -7.82
CA HIS A 542 18.30 -3.91 -7.28
C HIS A 542 17.23 -2.98 -7.87
N LEU A 543 17.00 -3.04 -9.19
CA LEU A 543 15.97 -2.25 -9.87
C LEU A 543 14.55 -2.64 -9.39
N ALA A 544 14.29 -3.94 -9.24
CA ALA A 544 13.04 -4.42 -8.65
C ALA A 544 12.85 -3.94 -7.19
N GLY A 545 13.94 -3.89 -6.41
CA GLY A 545 13.96 -3.32 -5.06
C GLY A 545 13.50 -1.86 -5.00
N VAL A 546 14.10 -0.99 -5.84
CA VAL A 546 13.77 0.45 -5.87
C VAL A 546 12.31 0.68 -6.26
N TYR A 547 11.81 -0.02 -7.29
CA TYR A 547 10.40 0.06 -7.71
C TYR A 547 9.43 -0.28 -6.58
N VAL A 548 9.66 -1.41 -5.91
CA VAL A 548 8.84 -1.88 -4.79
C VAL A 548 8.82 -0.86 -3.66
N ILE A 549 9.97 -0.32 -3.26
CA ILE A 549 10.09 0.66 -2.17
C ILE A 549 9.34 1.96 -2.51
N ALA A 550 9.41 2.43 -3.75
CA ALA A 550 8.72 3.65 -4.18
C ALA A 550 7.19 3.49 -4.15
N PHE A 551 6.65 2.53 -4.91
CA PHE A 551 5.20 2.45 -5.14
C PHE A 551 4.43 1.75 -4.00
N ARG A 552 5.05 0.90 -3.18
CA ARG A 552 4.38 0.31 -2.00
C ARG A 552 4.05 1.37 -0.94
N ASN A 553 4.96 2.33 -0.73
CA ASN A 553 4.83 3.32 0.35
C ASN A 553 3.93 4.51 -0.03
N ALA A 554 3.79 4.81 -1.32
CA ALA A 554 3.00 5.94 -1.81
C ALA A 554 1.53 5.97 -1.30
N PRO A 555 1.00 7.14 -0.91
CA PRO A 555 -0.43 7.36 -0.70
C PRO A 555 -1.23 7.24 -2.01
N TRP A 556 -2.32 6.47 -1.99
CA TRP A 556 -3.10 6.18 -3.20
C TRP A 556 -3.81 7.40 -3.76
N LEU A 557 -4.38 8.25 -2.90
CA LEU A 557 -5.00 9.51 -3.29
C LEU A 557 -4.04 10.37 -4.13
N VAL A 558 -2.77 10.50 -3.68
CA VAL A 558 -1.82 11.38 -4.37
C VAL A 558 -1.15 10.72 -5.58
N LEU A 559 -1.18 9.38 -5.69
CA LEU A 559 -0.93 8.71 -6.98
C LEU A 559 -2.08 8.97 -7.97
N VAL A 560 -3.33 8.94 -7.50
CA VAL A 560 -4.52 9.20 -8.31
C VAL A 560 -4.51 10.63 -8.86
N TYR A 561 -4.34 11.64 -8.01
CA TYR A 561 -4.14 13.02 -8.47
C TYR A 561 -2.85 13.17 -9.28
N GLY A 562 -1.71 12.67 -8.77
CA GLY A 562 -0.41 12.83 -9.43
C GLY A 562 -0.39 12.31 -10.87
N ILE A 563 -1.00 11.15 -11.14
CA ILE A 563 -1.05 10.60 -12.50
C ILE A 563 -2.20 11.22 -13.32
N ALA A 564 -3.33 11.59 -12.72
CA ALA A 564 -4.41 12.26 -13.44
C ALA A 564 -3.99 13.62 -14.03
N TYR A 565 -3.18 14.37 -13.29
CA TYR A 565 -2.72 15.72 -13.67
C TYR A 565 -1.33 15.75 -14.33
N ALA A 566 -0.41 14.80 -14.05
CA ALA A 566 0.90 14.77 -14.72
C ALA A 566 0.93 13.96 -16.04
N VAL A 567 -0.06 13.10 -16.30
CA VAL A 567 -0.23 12.50 -17.64
C VAL A 567 -1.05 13.48 -18.49
N PRO A 568 -0.54 13.94 -19.65
CA PRO A 568 -1.25 14.92 -20.48
C PRO A 568 -2.60 14.36 -20.93
N PHE A 569 -3.59 15.27 -21.01
CA PHE A 569 -4.95 14.94 -21.47
C PHE A 569 -4.99 14.44 -22.91
N GLU A 570 -3.98 14.74 -23.71
CA GLU A 570 -3.85 14.38 -25.12
C GLU A 570 -2.46 13.83 -25.42
N ILE A 571 -2.39 12.72 -26.17
CA ILE A 571 -1.15 12.17 -26.71
C ILE A 571 -1.17 12.34 -28.23
N VAL A 572 -0.25 13.17 -28.75
CA VAL A 572 -0.12 13.40 -30.19
C VAL A 572 0.73 12.31 -30.83
N VAL A 573 0.10 11.38 -31.55
CA VAL A 573 0.78 10.31 -32.29
C VAL A 573 0.67 10.58 -33.79
N ARG A 574 1.81 10.88 -34.43
CA ARG A 574 1.90 11.17 -35.88
C ARG A 574 0.93 12.26 -36.37
N GLY A 575 0.66 13.27 -35.53
CA GLY A 575 -0.26 14.37 -35.84
C GLY A 575 -1.73 14.12 -35.49
N HIS A 576 -2.10 12.89 -35.08
CA HIS A 576 -3.42 12.64 -34.50
C HIS A 576 -3.40 12.86 -32.99
N VAL A 577 -4.33 13.69 -32.53
CA VAL A 577 -4.61 13.93 -31.11
C VAL A 577 -5.44 12.75 -30.58
N ILE A 578 -4.88 11.98 -29.65
CA ILE A 578 -5.59 10.89 -28.96
C ILE A 578 -5.89 11.35 -27.53
N PRO A 579 -7.15 11.59 -27.14
CA PRO A 579 -7.49 11.94 -25.76
C PRO A 579 -7.22 10.76 -24.83
N PHE A 580 -6.55 10.99 -23.72
CA PHE A 580 -6.13 9.96 -22.77
C PHE A 580 -7.11 9.87 -21.59
N PRO A 581 -7.97 8.83 -21.50
CA PRO A 581 -9.13 8.87 -20.61
C PRO A 581 -8.77 8.88 -19.13
N ASP A 582 -9.44 9.71 -18.33
CA ASP A 582 -9.11 9.83 -16.89
C ASP A 582 -9.36 8.54 -16.11
N TRP A 583 -10.36 7.72 -16.48
CA TRP A 583 -10.54 6.38 -15.90
C TRP A 583 -9.31 5.48 -16.10
N LEU A 584 -8.59 5.66 -17.22
CA LEU A 584 -7.37 4.91 -17.53
C LEU A 584 -6.19 5.45 -16.70
N LYS A 585 -6.09 6.78 -16.51
CA LYS A 585 -5.11 7.41 -15.60
C LYS A 585 -5.28 6.91 -14.16
N VAL A 586 -6.52 6.90 -13.65
CA VAL A 586 -6.86 6.39 -12.31
C VAL A 586 -6.56 4.88 -12.21
N THR A 587 -6.86 4.10 -13.26
CA THR A 587 -6.52 2.67 -13.31
C THR A 587 -5.02 2.44 -13.16
N PHE A 588 -4.17 3.21 -13.86
CA PHE A 588 -2.71 3.15 -13.67
C PHE A 588 -2.27 3.56 -12.26
N ALA A 589 -2.86 4.61 -11.69
CA ALA A 589 -2.56 5.08 -10.35
C ALA A 589 -2.86 4.07 -9.25
N LEU A 590 -3.92 3.27 -9.39
CA LEU A 590 -4.25 2.17 -8.47
C LEU A 590 -3.44 0.89 -8.78
N ALA A 591 -3.11 0.63 -10.04
CA ALA A 591 -2.36 -0.56 -10.46
C ALA A 591 -0.88 -0.55 -10.01
N LEU A 592 -0.21 0.60 -10.02
CA LEU A 592 1.19 0.74 -9.59
C LEU A 592 1.42 0.29 -8.13
N PRO A 593 0.75 0.86 -7.11
CA PRO A 593 0.94 0.47 -5.72
C PRO A 593 0.45 -0.96 -5.46
N ALA A 594 -0.62 -1.38 -6.13
CA ALA A 594 -1.08 -2.77 -6.10
C ALA A 594 0.00 -3.74 -6.58
N SER A 595 0.70 -3.43 -7.68
CA SER A 595 1.75 -4.30 -8.22
C SER A 595 3.00 -4.38 -7.34
N ALA A 596 3.34 -3.28 -6.65
CA ALA A 596 4.44 -3.25 -5.68
C ALA A 596 4.12 -4.03 -4.40
N HIS A 597 2.85 -4.01 -3.94
CA HIS A 597 2.40 -4.91 -2.88
C HIS A 597 2.49 -6.36 -3.37
N VAL A 598 1.83 -6.71 -4.48
CA VAL A 598 1.90 -8.05 -5.09
C VAL A 598 3.35 -8.56 -5.17
N ALA A 599 4.30 -7.80 -5.73
CA ALA A 599 5.68 -8.27 -5.92
C ALA A 599 6.37 -8.74 -4.63
N GLU A 600 6.21 -8.00 -3.52
CA GLU A 600 6.79 -8.39 -2.22
C GLU A 600 6.14 -9.63 -1.65
N ILE A 601 4.83 -9.72 -1.82
CA ILE A 601 4.04 -10.81 -1.27
C ILE A 601 4.53 -12.05 -2.11
N PHE A 602 4.73 -12.03 -3.46
CA PHE A 602 5.32 -13.18 -4.23
C PHE A 602 6.59 -13.79 -3.66
N ARG A 603 7.51 -12.93 -3.24
CA ARG A 603 8.75 -13.35 -2.61
C ARG A 603 8.49 -14.14 -1.32
N GLY A 604 7.53 -13.70 -0.49
CA GLY A 604 7.12 -14.34 0.75
C GLY A 604 6.41 -15.70 0.56
N ALA A 605 5.46 -15.80 -0.39
CA ALA A 605 4.78 -17.07 -0.64
C ALA A 605 5.73 -18.19 -1.07
N VAL A 606 6.62 -17.92 -2.04
CA VAL A 606 7.59 -18.91 -2.54
C VAL A 606 8.59 -19.33 -1.46
N GLN A 607 9.08 -18.38 -0.65
CA GLN A 607 10.02 -18.67 0.45
C GLN A 607 9.45 -19.54 1.57
N SER A 608 8.12 -19.71 1.65
CA SER A 608 7.48 -20.54 2.68
C SER A 608 7.48 -22.05 2.38
N ILE A 609 7.79 -22.47 1.14
CA ILE A 609 7.64 -23.87 0.70
C ILE A 609 8.87 -24.70 1.10
N PRO A 610 8.72 -25.82 1.84
CA PRO A 610 9.85 -26.64 2.28
C PRO A 610 10.70 -27.18 1.11
N HIS A 611 12.03 -27.13 1.26
CA HIS A 611 12.97 -27.57 0.23
C HIS A 611 12.84 -29.07 -0.11
N THR A 612 12.47 -29.91 0.86
CA THR A 612 12.23 -31.35 0.67
C THR A 612 11.13 -31.66 -0.35
N GLN A 613 10.15 -30.78 -0.53
CA GLN A 613 9.11 -30.93 -1.56
C GLN A 613 9.66 -30.72 -2.98
N TRP A 614 10.74 -29.94 -3.15
CA TRP A 614 11.46 -29.85 -4.42
C TRP A 614 12.28 -31.11 -4.70
N GLU A 615 12.96 -31.66 -3.69
CA GLU A 615 13.74 -32.89 -3.81
C GLU A 615 12.86 -34.09 -4.18
N ALA A 616 11.70 -34.25 -3.52
CA ALA A 616 10.74 -35.31 -3.80
C ALA A 616 10.06 -35.18 -5.19
N ALA A 617 9.77 -33.95 -5.62
CA ALA A 617 9.22 -33.72 -6.96
C ALA A 617 10.28 -33.95 -8.05
N ALA A 618 11.54 -33.60 -7.77
CA ALA A 618 12.66 -33.86 -8.66
C ALA A 618 12.98 -35.36 -8.77
N SER A 619 12.92 -36.12 -7.67
CA SER A 619 13.16 -37.57 -7.69
C SER A 619 12.10 -38.32 -8.52
N LEU A 620 10.85 -37.88 -8.50
CA LEU A 620 9.76 -38.39 -9.36
C LEU A 620 9.83 -37.91 -10.83
N ALA A 621 10.99 -37.42 -11.28
CA ALA A 621 11.27 -37.05 -12.67
C ALA A 621 10.36 -35.96 -13.28
N PHE A 622 9.91 -34.99 -12.48
CA PHE A 622 9.26 -33.77 -12.99
C PHE A 622 10.34 -32.78 -13.50
N THR A 623 10.13 -32.12 -14.65
CA THR A 623 10.99 -30.99 -15.07
C THR A 623 10.93 -29.85 -14.04
N ARG A 624 11.93 -28.96 -14.01
CA ARG A 624 11.85 -27.70 -13.25
C ARG A 624 10.61 -26.88 -13.59
N ARG A 625 10.18 -26.90 -14.86
CA ARG A 625 8.92 -26.29 -15.29
C ARG A 625 7.71 -26.99 -14.68
N ASP A 626 7.72 -28.31 -14.58
CA ASP A 626 6.63 -29.12 -14.06
C ASP A 626 6.46 -29.03 -12.54
N ILE A 627 7.60 -29.02 -11.82
CA ILE A 627 7.70 -28.71 -10.39
C ILE A 627 7.15 -27.29 -10.16
N LEU A 628 7.65 -26.31 -10.92
CA LEU A 628 7.21 -24.92 -10.80
C LEU A 628 5.69 -24.78 -11.05
N TRP A 629 5.15 -25.38 -12.12
CA TRP A 629 3.78 -25.11 -12.56
C TRP A 629 2.67 -25.96 -11.93
N ARG A 630 2.92 -27.19 -11.44
CA ARG A 630 1.87 -28.01 -10.78
C ARG A 630 2.15 -28.41 -9.33
N ILE A 631 3.32 -28.11 -8.77
CA ILE A 631 3.64 -28.41 -7.36
C ILE A 631 3.89 -27.13 -6.58
N VAL A 632 4.74 -26.25 -7.09
CA VAL A 632 5.09 -24.98 -6.44
C VAL A 632 4.01 -23.93 -6.67
N LEU A 633 3.58 -23.65 -7.91
CA LEU A 633 2.56 -22.64 -8.20
C LEU A 633 1.23 -22.93 -7.49
N PRO A 634 0.65 -24.15 -7.52
CA PRO A 634 -0.64 -24.39 -6.84
C PRO A 634 -0.55 -24.22 -5.31
N GLN A 635 0.53 -24.67 -4.68
CA GLN A 635 0.75 -24.45 -3.25
C GLN A 635 1.03 -22.98 -2.92
N CYS A 636 1.74 -22.28 -3.80
CA CYS A 636 1.88 -20.83 -3.74
C CYS A 636 0.49 -20.18 -3.82
N VAL A 637 -0.35 -20.51 -4.82
CA VAL A 637 -1.72 -20.03 -5.07
C VAL A 637 -2.67 -20.30 -3.89
N GLN A 638 -2.50 -21.40 -3.16
CA GLN A 638 -3.26 -21.66 -1.94
C GLN A 638 -2.79 -20.78 -0.78
N ARG A 639 -1.48 -20.69 -0.52
CA ARG A 639 -0.88 -19.83 0.53
C ARG A 639 -1.00 -18.33 0.22
N MET A 640 -1.25 -18.02 -1.04
CA MET A 640 -1.52 -16.71 -1.60
C MET A 640 -2.88 -16.15 -1.13
N LEU A 641 -3.94 -16.90 -1.46
CA LEU A 641 -5.32 -16.39 -1.56
C LEU A 641 -5.76 -15.40 -0.45
N PRO A 642 -5.51 -15.62 0.85
CA PRO A 642 -6.01 -14.74 1.91
C PRO A 642 -5.58 -13.27 1.80
N SER A 643 -4.27 -12.98 1.69
CA SER A 643 -3.80 -11.58 1.62
C SER A 643 -4.03 -10.94 0.26
N TRP A 644 -4.18 -11.74 -0.79
CA TRP A 644 -4.70 -11.25 -2.06
C TRP A 644 -6.13 -10.78 -1.93
N MET A 645 -7.05 -11.61 -1.45
CA MET A 645 -8.45 -11.21 -1.38
C MET A 645 -8.63 -9.96 -0.49
N ASN A 646 -7.77 -9.78 0.53
CA ASN A 646 -7.66 -8.52 1.24
C ASN A 646 -7.16 -7.36 0.36
N LEU A 647 -6.05 -7.51 -0.36
CA LEU A 647 -5.55 -6.47 -1.29
C LEU A 647 -6.56 -6.14 -2.41
N TYR A 648 -7.30 -7.12 -2.91
CA TYR A 648 -8.37 -6.94 -3.91
C TYR A 648 -9.54 -6.14 -3.32
N ALA A 649 -9.94 -6.41 -2.08
CA ALA A 649 -10.92 -5.60 -1.37
C ALA A 649 -10.44 -4.15 -1.19
N VAL A 650 -9.16 -3.95 -0.83
CA VAL A 650 -8.57 -2.59 -0.70
C VAL A 650 -8.50 -1.87 -2.05
N ILE A 651 -8.17 -2.56 -3.15
CA ILE A 651 -8.23 -2.00 -4.51
C ILE A 651 -9.68 -1.60 -4.89
N THR A 652 -10.65 -2.47 -4.59
CA THR A 652 -12.07 -2.24 -4.87
C THR A 652 -12.66 -1.12 -4.00
N MET A 653 -12.18 -0.93 -2.77
CA MET A 653 -12.49 0.27 -1.96
C MET A 653 -11.79 1.52 -2.51
N GLY A 654 -10.61 1.35 -3.13
CA GLY A 654 -9.83 2.42 -3.73
C GLY A 654 -10.41 3.00 -5.02
N THR A 655 -11.28 2.27 -5.75
CA THR A 655 -11.93 2.83 -6.95
C THR A 655 -12.85 4.00 -6.63
N ALA A 656 -13.41 4.08 -5.41
CA ALA A 656 -14.20 5.23 -4.97
C ALA A 656 -13.41 6.56 -5.02
N LEU A 657 -12.07 6.52 -4.99
CA LEU A 657 -11.20 7.68 -5.16
C LEU A 657 -11.23 8.26 -6.59
N ALA A 658 -11.73 7.52 -7.58
CA ALA A 658 -11.87 7.98 -8.96
C ALA A 658 -12.84 9.19 -9.07
N SER A 659 -13.90 9.19 -8.25
CA SER A 659 -14.88 10.28 -8.17
C SER A 659 -14.25 11.64 -7.84
N LEU A 660 -13.16 11.64 -7.05
CA LEU A 660 -12.44 12.86 -6.63
C LEU A 660 -11.69 13.55 -7.78
N VAL A 661 -11.57 12.88 -8.93
CA VAL A 661 -10.96 13.43 -10.16
C VAL A 661 -11.92 13.35 -11.35
N GLY A 662 -13.23 13.47 -11.09
CA GLY A 662 -14.27 13.62 -12.13
C GLY A 662 -14.61 12.35 -12.92
N VAL A 663 -14.09 11.18 -12.53
CA VAL A 663 -14.46 9.91 -13.17
C VAL A 663 -15.76 9.40 -12.55
N HIS A 664 -16.86 9.54 -13.28
CA HIS A 664 -18.18 9.08 -12.84
C HIS A 664 -18.21 7.56 -12.58
N ASP A 665 -18.48 7.18 -11.33
CA ASP A 665 -18.65 5.80 -10.88
C ASP A 665 -20.14 5.48 -10.66
N LEU A 666 -20.47 4.24 -10.32
CA LEU A 666 -21.81 3.80 -9.91
C LEU A 666 -22.31 4.61 -8.70
N LEU A 667 -21.40 5.06 -7.82
CA LEU A 667 -21.68 6.00 -6.73
C LEU A 667 -22.16 7.37 -7.23
N ASP A 668 -21.54 7.92 -8.27
CA ASP A 668 -21.89 9.23 -8.83
C ASP A 668 -23.18 9.15 -9.65
N THR A 669 -23.35 8.05 -10.38
CA THR A 669 -24.61 7.68 -11.05
C THR A 669 -25.75 7.52 -10.04
N ALA A 670 -25.48 6.92 -8.87
CA ALA A 670 -26.45 6.80 -7.78
C ALA A 670 -26.69 8.14 -7.06
N GLN A 671 -25.69 9.02 -6.96
CA GLN A 671 -25.84 10.37 -6.41
C GLN A 671 -26.75 11.21 -7.31
N ILE A 672 -26.51 11.20 -8.62
CA ILE A 672 -27.35 11.85 -9.65
C ILE A 672 -28.77 11.25 -9.62
N ALA A 673 -28.92 9.92 -9.62
CA ALA A 673 -30.23 9.27 -9.56
C ALA A 673 -30.98 9.54 -8.25
N SER A 674 -30.28 9.60 -7.11
CA SER A 674 -30.85 9.96 -5.80
C SER A 674 -31.36 11.40 -5.81
N ASN A 675 -30.51 12.34 -6.25
CA ASN A 675 -30.83 13.76 -6.38
C ASN A 675 -31.97 14.05 -7.38
N THR A 676 -32.20 13.16 -8.35
CA THR A 676 -33.19 13.34 -9.43
C THR A 676 -34.51 12.56 -9.20
N VAL A 677 -34.49 11.41 -8.50
CA VAL A 677 -35.61 10.45 -8.49
C VAL A 677 -36.05 9.99 -7.09
N ASN A 678 -35.24 10.17 -6.03
CA ASN A 678 -35.61 9.95 -4.63
C ASN A 678 -36.30 8.59 -4.32
N ARG A 679 -35.76 7.47 -4.83
CA ARG A 679 -36.21 6.10 -4.48
C ARG A 679 -35.03 5.11 -4.40
N THR A 680 -34.78 4.58 -3.20
CA THR A 680 -33.51 3.93 -2.83
C THR A 680 -33.39 2.38 -2.83
N PRO A 681 -34.45 1.54 -2.81
CA PRO A 681 -34.28 0.16 -2.29
C PRO A 681 -33.95 -0.96 -3.30
N PHE A 682 -34.07 -0.78 -4.63
CA PHE A 682 -34.23 -1.93 -5.54
C PHE A 682 -32.94 -2.61 -6.05
N THR A 683 -31.79 -1.93 -6.04
CA THR A 683 -30.58 -2.40 -6.73
C THR A 683 -29.87 -3.57 -6.05
N VAL A 684 -30.16 -3.84 -4.76
CA VAL A 684 -29.41 -4.81 -3.94
C VAL A 684 -29.78 -6.27 -4.26
N LEU A 685 -30.99 -6.53 -4.74
CA LEU A 685 -31.54 -7.89 -4.82
C LEU A 685 -30.95 -8.72 -5.97
N THR A 686 -30.63 -8.08 -7.10
CA THR A 686 -30.22 -8.75 -8.35
C THR A 686 -28.80 -9.33 -8.31
N TYR A 687 -27.97 -8.90 -7.36
CA TYR A 687 -26.55 -9.29 -7.31
C TYR A 687 -26.30 -10.69 -6.71
N PHE A 688 -27.23 -11.17 -5.86
CA PHE A 688 -27.05 -12.43 -5.12
C PHE A 688 -27.34 -13.70 -5.95
N THR A 689 -28.07 -13.61 -7.06
CA THR A 689 -28.56 -14.77 -7.82
C THR A 689 -27.51 -15.42 -8.74
N VAL A 690 -26.42 -14.74 -9.08
CA VAL A 690 -25.48 -15.18 -10.13
C VAL A 690 -24.39 -16.13 -9.62
N LEU A 691 -24.09 -16.12 -8.30
CA LEU A 691 -22.99 -16.87 -7.69
C LEU A 691 -23.25 -18.39 -7.48
N ALA A 692 -24.37 -18.92 -7.98
CA ALA A 692 -24.94 -20.17 -7.47
C ALA A 692 -24.71 -21.46 -8.31
N PHE A 693 -24.05 -21.41 -9.49
CA PHE A 693 -24.15 -22.53 -10.46
C PHE A 693 -22.84 -23.09 -11.07
N ALA A 694 -22.81 -24.43 -11.13
CA ALA A 694 -22.10 -25.34 -12.04
C ALA A 694 -20.57 -25.63 -11.91
N ARG A 695 -20.21 -26.94 -11.90
CA ARG A 695 -18.83 -27.51 -11.99
C ARG A 695 -18.86 -29.06 -12.14
N MET A 696 -18.41 -29.69 -13.25
CA MET A 696 -18.04 -31.15 -13.28
C MET A 696 -17.34 -31.73 -14.57
N SER A 697 -16.17 -32.37 -14.36
CA SER A 697 -15.59 -33.68 -14.82
C SER A 697 -15.43 -34.20 -16.30
N LEU A 698 -14.29 -34.90 -16.57
CA LEU A 698 -13.89 -35.62 -17.83
C LEU A 698 -12.87 -36.82 -17.58
N PRO A 699 -12.82 -37.90 -18.41
CA PRO A 699 -11.80 -39.01 -18.46
C PRO A 699 -11.07 -39.15 -19.86
N GLU A 700 -10.53 -40.26 -20.46
CA GLU A 700 -10.51 -41.76 -20.33
C GLU A 700 -9.40 -42.44 -21.26
N LEU A 701 -9.00 -43.73 -21.06
CA LEU A 701 -8.35 -44.79 -21.94
C LEU A 701 -6.99 -44.55 -22.69
N LEU A 702 -6.15 -45.51 -23.21
CA LEU A 702 -5.73 -46.94 -22.97
C LEU A 702 -4.45 -47.34 -23.83
N PRO A 703 -3.64 -48.42 -23.53
CA PRO A 703 -2.46 -48.92 -24.32
C PRO A 703 -2.37 -50.46 -24.67
N LEU A 704 -1.33 -50.96 -25.40
CA LEU A 704 -0.88 -52.41 -25.48
C LEU A 704 0.59 -52.64 -26.01
N ASP A 705 1.32 -53.67 -25.51
CA ASP A 705 2.81 -53.92 -25.61
C ASP A 705 3.20 -55.28 -26.30
N THR A 706 4.43 -55.87 -26.44
CA THR A 706 5.75 -56.06 -25.70
C THR A 706 6.91 -56.40 -26.74
N PRO A 707 8.08 -57.13 -26.57
CA PRO A 707 8.84 -57.81 -25.47
C PRO A 707 10.42 -57.58 -25.47
N THR A 708 11.31 -58.58 -25.18
CA THR A 708 12.78 -58.44 -24.85
C THR A 708 13.76 -59.52 -25.40
N PRO A 709 15.11 -59.36 -25.27
CA PRO A 709 15.90 -60.11 -24.26
C PRO A 709 17.06 -59.30 -23.54
N VAL A 710 17.97 -59.97 -22.82
CA VAL A 710 18.70 -59.52 -21.59
C VAL A 710 19.93 -58.56 -21.77
N PRO A 711 20.17 -57.57 -20.86
CA PRO A 711 21.22 -56.51 -20.99
C PRO A 711 22.27 -56.45 -19.81
N PRO A 712 23.19 -55.44 -19.76
CA PRO A 712 24.26 -55.25 -18.74
C PRO A 712 23.80 -54.97 -17.28
N PRO A 713 24.72 -54.90 -16.27
CA PRO A 713 24.40 -54.53 -14.88
C PRO A 713 23.66 -53.18 -14.74
N LEU A 714 22.78 -53.09 -13.75
CA LEU A 714 21.85 -51.97 -13.62
C LEU A 714 22.51 -50.70 -13.05
N VAL A 715 23.42 -50.83 -12.09
CA VAL A 715 24.11 -49.69 -11.46
C VAL A 715 25.61 -49.96 -11.44
N SER A 716 26.42 -48.97 -11.82
CA SER A 716 27.88 -49.05 -11.77
C SER A 716 28.50 -47.71 -11.41
N LEU A 717 29.25 -47.67 -10.31
CA LEU A 717 29.99 -46.53 -9.77
C LEU A 717 31.49 -46.80 -9.88
N ARG A 718 32.27 -45.81 -10.33
CA ARG A 718 33.74 -45.88 -10.42
C ARG A 718 34.40 -44.61 -9.89
N ASP A 719 35.35 -44.75 -8.95
CA ASP A 719 36.16 -43.67 -8.34
C ASP A 719 35.33 -42.42 -7.97
N VAL A 720 34.20 -42.59 -7.28
CA VAL A 720 33.25 -41.49 -7.04
C VAL A 720 33.66 -40.60 -5.85
N HIS A 721 33.81 -39.29 -6.08
CA HIS A 721 34.11 -38.27 -5.04
C HIS A 721 33.08 -37.14 -5.00
N LEU A 722 32.82 -36.60 -3.80
CA LEU A 722 32.02 -35.40 -3.58
C LEU A 722 32.38 -34.70 -2.26
N SER A 723 32.55 -33.37 -2.32
CA SER A 723 32.82 -32.48 -1.19
C SER A 723 31.81 -31.34 -1.10
N PHE A 724 31.37 -31.01 0.13
CA PHE A 724 30.58 -29.80 0.41
C PHE A 724 31.52 -28.69 0.92
N GLY A 725 31.82 -27.71 0.06
CA GLY A 725 32.82 -26.69 0.36
C GLY A 725 34.21 -27.32 0.48
N ILE A 726 34.82 -27.21 1.66
CA ILE A 726 36.12 -27.83 1.98
C ILE A 726 36.02 -29.23 2.58
N THR A 727 34.81 -29.72 2.87
CA THR A 727 34.61 -31.00 3.58
C THR A 727 34.33 -32.14 2.60
N PRO A 728 35.23 -33.13 2.45
CA PRO A 728 34.96 -34.34 1.67
C PRO A 728 33.91 -35.22 2.36
N VAL A 729 33.03 -35.84 1.56
CA VAL A 729 31.93 -36.69 2.04
C VAL A 729 31.86 -38.04 1.30
N LEU A 730 32.23 -38.07 0.01
CA LEU A 730 32.54 -39.29 -0.74
C LEU A 730 33.97 -39.17 -1.26
N SER A 731 34.77 -40.22 -1.11
CA SER A 731 36.23 -40.17 -1.18
C SER A 731 36.84 -41.31 -2.03
N GLY A 732 36.12 -41.73 -3.08
CA GLY A 732 36.44 -42.90 -3.90
C GLY A 732 35.53 -44.07 -3.55
N ILE A 733 34.32 -44.06 -4.10
CA ILE A 733 33.37 -45.17 -4.00
C ILE A 733 33.28 -45.92 -5.33
N ASP A 734 33.50 -47.24 -5.27
CA ASP A 734 33.23 -48.20 -6.34
C ASP A 734 32.14 -49.17 -5.89
N LEU A 735 31.10 -49.37 -6.71
CA LEU A 735 29.96 -50.24 -6.41
C LEU A 735 29.31 -50.69 -7.73
N ASP A 736 28.87 -51.95 -7.79
CA ASP A 736 28.06 -52.48 -8.89
C ASP A 736 26.83 -53.18 -8.31
N VAL A 737 25.67 -53.00 -8.94
CA VAL A 737 24.40 -53.65 -8.56
C VAL A 737 23.78 -54.32 -9.78
N GLN A 738 23.48 -55.62 -9.66
CA GLN A 738 22.84 -56.41 -10.71
C GLN A 738 21.33 -56.21 -10.72
N ARG A 739 20.68 -56.52 -11.86
CA ARG A 739 19.21 -56.49 -11.96
C ARG A 739 18.60 -57.53 -11.01
N GLY A 740 17.67 -57.11 -10.17
CA GLY A 740 17.02 -57.93 -9.14
C GLY A 740 17.85 -58.17 -7.87
N GLN A 741 19.01 -57.52 -7.71
CA GLN A 741 19.84 -57.62 -6.50
C GLN A 741 19.36 -56.66 -5.40
N ALA A 742 19.38 -57.10 -4.15
CA ALA A 742 19.17 -56.29 -2.95
C ALA A 742 20.50 -56.00 -2.22
N VAL A 743 20.86 -54.72 -2.12
CA VAL A 743 22.13 -54.26 -1.54
C VAL A 743 21.90 -53.33 -0.35
N SER A 744 22.33 -53.78 0.83
CA SER A 744 22.34 -52.97 2.06
C SER A 744 23.57 -52.06 2.12
N ILE A 745 23.37 -50.79 2.44
CA ILE A 745 24.47 -49.84 2.73
C ILE A 745 24.39 -49.41 4.21
N ILE A 746 25.35 -49.89 4.99
CA ILE A 746 25.42 -49.68 6.44
C ILE A 746 26.64 -48.82 6.82
N GLY A 747 26.60 -48.23 8.01
CA GLY A 747 27.70 -47.40 8.53
C GLY A 747 27.24 -46.26 9.45
N PRO A 748 28.17 -45.65 10.22
CA PRO A 748 27.87 -44.59 11.17
C PRO A 748 27.28 -43.33 10.50
N SER A 749 26.60 -42.51 11.29
CA SER A 749 26.08 -41.22 10.84
C SER A 749 27.22 -40.33 10.31
N GLY A 750 27.01 -39.74 9.12
CA GLY A 750 28.04 -38.96 8.43
C GLY A 750 28.96 -39.75 7.49
N SER A 751 28.85 -41.08 7.36
CA SER A 751 29.71 -41.88 6.45
C SER A 751 29.44 -41.68 4.95
N GLY A 752 28.47 -40.84 4.56
CA GLY A 752 28.13 -40.52 3.17
C GLY A 752 26.92 -41.26 2.59
N LYS A 753 26.32 -42.24 3.29
CA LYS A 753 25.23 -43.13 2.82
C LYS A 753 24.13 -42.39 2.00
N SER A 754 23.43 -41.46 2.63
CA SER A 754 22.34 -40.66 2.03
C SER A 754 22.81 -39.67 0.95
N THR A 755 24.11 -39.37 0.91
CA THR A 755 24.76 -38.57 -0.15
C THR A 755 25.01 -39.44 -1.38
N LEU A 756 25.40 -40.70 -1.18
CA LEU A 756 25.60 -41.69 -2.25
C LEU A 756 24.29 -42.01 -2.98
N LEU A 757 23.19 -42.25 -2.26
CA LEU A 757 21.86 -42.44 -2.86
C LEU A 757 21.41 -41.22 -3.68
N ARG A 758 21.68 -40.00 -3.19
CA ARG A 758 21.43 -38.75 -3.92
C ARG A 758 22.30 -38.60 -5.17
N CYS A 759 23.50 -39.19 -5.20
CA CYS A 759 24.33 -39.23 -6.40
C CYS A 759 23.80 -40.24 -7.43
N ILE A 760 23.37 -41.44 -7.01
CA ILE A 760 22.79 -42.47 -7.90
C ILE A 760 21.52 -41.97 -8.58
N SER A 761 20.64 -41.28 -7.84
CA SER A 761 19.40 -40.66 -8.36
C SER A 761 19.62 -39.32 -9.11
N GLY A 762 20.87 -38.88 -9.27
CA GLY A 762 21.21 -37.60 -9.91
C GLY A 762 20.62 -36.37 -9.22
N LEU A 763 20.26 -36.45 -7.93
CA LEU A 763 19.87 -35.30 -7.09
C LEU A 763 21.10 -34.47 -6.70
N LEU A 764 22.25 -35.14 -6.54
CA LEU A 764 23.59 -34.55 -6.48
C LEU A 764 24.41 -35.04 -7.67
N ARG A 765 25.39 -34.25 -8.11
CA ARG A 765 26.36 -34.66 -9.13
C ARG A 765 27.72 -34.93 -8.47
N PRO A 766 28.42 -36.02 -8.83
CA PRO A 766 29.79 -36.24 -8.36
C PRO A 766 30.73 -35.15 -8.91
N GLN A 767 31.80 -34.86 -8.17
CA GLN A 767 32.85 -33.93 -8.60
C GLN A 767 33.98 -34.63 -9.38
N ARG A 768 34.13 -35.94 -9.16
CA ARG A 768 35.06 -36.85 -9.85
C ARG A 768 34.47 -38.26 -9.81
N GLY A 769 34.89 -39.10 -10.76
CA GLY A 769 34.37 -40.45 -10.95
C GLY A 769 33.25 -40.50 -11.99
N SER A 770 32.71 -41.69 -12.21
CA SER A 770 31.57 -41.92 -13.10
C SER A 770 30.50 -42.77 -12.44
N ILE A 771 29.24 -42.48 -12.72
CA ILE A 771 28.09 -43.23 -12.21
C ILE A 771 27.19 -43.54 -13.41
N THR A 772 26.88 -44.82 -13.61
CA THR A 772 25.99 -45.30 -14.67
C THR A 772 24.79 -46.00 -14.04
N VAL A 773 23.57 -45.68 -14.48
CA VAL A 773 22.34 -46.41 -14.13
C VAL A 773 21.58 -46.73 -15.41
N ASP A 774 21.34 -48.03 -15.66
CA ASP A 774 20.87 -48.60 -16.93
C ASP A 774 21.46 -47.93 -18.18
N GLY A 775 22.79 -47.93 -18.29
CA GLY A 775 23.53 -47.30 -19.38
C GLY A 775 23.55 -45.76 -19.37
N ILE A 776 22.73 -45.08 -18.56
CA ILE A 776 22.68 -43.62 -18.47
C ILE A 776 23.77 -43.12 -17.51
N ARG A 777 24.72 -42.32 -18.01
CA ARG A 777 25.78 -41.71 -17.19
C ARG A 777 25.28 -40.48 -16.43
N VAL A 778 25.09 -40.65 -15.12
CA VAL A 778 24.62 -39.62 -14.18
C VAL A 778 25.63 -38.47 -14.05
N ASP A 779 26.92 -38.74 -14.24
CA ASP A 779 27.96 -37.71 -14.26
C ASP A 779 27.93 -36.83 -15.53
N GLN A 780 27.36 -37.33 -16.64
CA GLN A 780 27.36 -36.66 -17.94
C GLN A 780 26.03 -36.00 -18.34
N LEU A 781 24.98 -36.08 -17.52
CA LEU A 781 23.66 -35.49 -17.79
C LEU A 781 23.80 -34.03 -18.24
N ALA A 782 23.49 -33.72 -19.50
CA ALA A 782 23.61 -32.37 -20.06
C ALA A 782 22.27 -31.63 -20.01
N THR A 783 21.18 -32.36 -20.25
CA THR A 783 19.83 -31.82 -20.41
C THR A 783 18.90 -32.18 -19.25
N GLU A 784 17.74 -31.53 -19.23
CA GLU A 784 16.64 -31.89 -18.34
C GLU A 784 15.97 -33.21 -18.76
N GLU A 785 15.99 -33.55 -20.04
CA GLU A 785 15.44 -34.79 -20.60
C GLU A 785 16.28 -36.01 -20.19
N ASP A 786 17.62 -35.91 -20.23
CA ASP A 786 18.53 -36.96 -19.74
C ASP A 786 18.25 -37.28 -18.26
N THR A 787 18.03 -36.21 -17.47
CA THR A 787 17.77 -36.28 -16.02
C THR A 787 16.43 -36.95 -15.72
N ILE A 788 15.44 -36.78 -16.61
CA ILE A 788 14.11 -37.40 -16.51
C ILE A 788 14.16 -38.85 -17.00
N ALA A 789 14.88 -39.14 -18.08
CA ALA A 789 15.11 -40.51 -18.56
C ALA A 789 15.80 -41.38 -17.49
N LEU A 790 16.77 -40.83 -16.76
CA LEU A 790 17.37 -41.48 -15.59
C LEU A 790 16.31 -41.76 -14.51
N ARG A 791 15.62 -40.72 -14.03
CA ARG A 791 14.77 -40.83 -12.85
C ARG A 791 13.44 -41.54 -13.09
N LYS A 792 13.00 -41.71 -14.34
CA LYS A 792 11.91 -42.66 -14.69
C LYS A 792 12.23 -44.09 -14.22
N ARG A 793 13.51 -44.48 -14.24
CA ARG A 793 13.97 -45.83 -13.87
C ARG A 793 14.29 -45.99 -12.38
N ILE A 794 14.24 -44.90 -11.59
CA ILE A 794 14.69 -44.87 -10.19
C ILE A 794 13.57 -44.40 -9.26
N GLY A 795 13.01 -45.33 -8.49
CA GLY A 795 12.16 -45.00 -7.34
C GLY A 795 13.02 -44.50 -6.18
N PHE A 796 12.57 -43.47 -5.45
CA PHE A 796 13.25 -42.98 -4.24
C PHE A 796 12.25 -42.85 -3.09
N VAL A 797 12.54 -43.53 -1.98
CA VAL A 797 11.78 -43.49 -0.73
C VAL A 797 12.68 -42.87 0.35
N PHE A 798 12.27 -41.70 0.84
CA PHE A 798 13.05 -40.88 1.78
C PHE A 798 12.70 -41.20 3.25
N GLN A 799 13.57 -40.76 4.16
CA GLN A 799 13.37 -40.74 5.62
C GLN A 799 12.11 -39.95 6.05
N GLN A 800 11.71 -38.94 5.27
CA GLN A 800 10.45 -38.22 5.43
C GLN A 800 9.49 -38.65 4.33
N TYR A 801 8.23 -38.95 4.70
CA TYR A 801 7.18 -39.48 3.81
C TYR A 801 7.03 -38.71 2.48
N ASN A 802 7.31 -37.39 2.50
CA ASN A 802 7.40 -36.53 1.33
C ASN A 802 6.17 -36.58 0.41
N LEU A 803 4.99 -36.84 0.97
CA LEU A 803 3.71 -36.80 0.26
C LEU A 803 3.29 -35.35 -0.02
N PHE A 804 2.47 -35.14 -1.06
CA PHE A 804 1.88 -33.85 -1.38
C PHE A 804 0.60 -33.66 -0.54
N PRO A 805 0.57 -32.71 0.43
CA PRO A 805 -0.52 -32.63 1.41
C PRO A 805 -1.85 -32.10 0.84
N HIS A 806 -1.81 -31.49 -0.34
CA HIS A 806 -2.97 -30.93 -1.04
C HIS A 806 -3.62 -31.92 -2.04
N LEU A 807 -3.07 -33.14 -2.14
CA LEU A 807 -3.55 -34.23 -2.98
C LEU A 807 -4.06 -35.37 -2.08
N SER A 808 -5.00 -36.19 -2.56
CA SER A 808 -5.37 -37.44 -1.86
C SER A 808 -4.25 -38.50 -1.97
N VAL A 809 -4.40 -39.64 -1.29
CA VAL A 809 -3.51 -40.80 -1.44
C VAL A 809 -3.49 -41.28 -2.90
N LEU A 810 -4.65 -41.45 -3.53
CA LEU A 810 -4.75 -41.85 -4.95
C LEU A 810 -4.09 -40.82 -5.87
N ASP A 811 -4.39 -39.52 -5.67
CA ASP A 811 -3.78 -38.44 -6.45
C ASP A 811 -2.24 -38.42 -6.29
N ASN A 812 -1.71 -38.73 -5.09
CA ASN A 812 -0.28 -38.81 -4.83
C ASN A 812 0.41 -39.91 -5.65
N LEU A 813 -0.26 -41.04 -5.88
CA LEU A 813 0.27 -42.15 -6.68
C LEU A 813 0.19 -41.84 -8.19
N ILE A 814 -0.97 -41.36 -8.68
CA ILE A 814 -1.20 -41.16 -10.13
C ILE A 814 -0.55 -39.90 -10.71
N ALA A 815 -0.19 -38.91 -9.88
CA ALA A 815 0.33 -37.62 -10.35
C ALA A 815 1.63 -37.73 -11.18
N ALA A 816 2.48 -38.73 -10.90
CA ALA A 816 3.70 -38.96 -11.66
C ALA A 816 3.46 -39.83 -12.92
N PRO A 817 2.80 -41.01 -12.87
CA PRO A 817 2.54 -41.83 -14.05
C PRO A 817 1.75 -41.12 -15.15
N VAL A 818 0.69 -40.38 -14.80
CA VAL A 818 -0.15 -39.66 -15.79
C VAL A 818 0.61 -38.53 -16.50
N ARG A 819 1.67 -37.98 -15.90
CA ARG A 819 2.41 -36.84 -16.45
C ARG A 819 3.75 -37.23 -17.08
N VAL A 820 4.50 -38.07 -16.38
CA VAL A 820 5.90 -38.37 -16.68
C VAL A 820 6.00 -39.60 -17.58
N LEU A 821 5.19 -40.62 -17.30
CA LEU A 821 5.04 -41.80 -18.18
C LEU A 821 3.97 -41.55 -19.27
N GLY A 822 3.01 -40.67 -19.01
CA GLY A 822 1.95 -40.32 -19.96
C GLY A 822 0.78 -41.33 -20.00
N LYS A 823 0.66 -42.21 -18.99
CA LYS A 823 -0.44 -43.18 -18.89
C LYS A 823 -1.80 -42.49 -18.84
N ALA A 824 -2.84 -43.11 -19.39
CA ALA A 824 -4.19 -42.57 -19.22
C ALA A 824 -4.56 -42.59 -17.73
N ARG A 825 -5.40 -41.64 -17.30
CA ARG A 825 -5.67 -41.45 -15.88
C ARG A 825 -6.27 -42.71 -15.22
N PRO A 826 -7.30 -43.36 -15.79
CA PRO A 826 -7.85 -44.58 -15.17
C PRO A 826 -6.90 -45.78 -15.20
N ASP A 827 -5.97 -45.88 -16.16
CA ASP A 827 -4.89 -46.89 -16.12
C ASP A 827 -4.04 -46.68 -14.87
N ALA A 828 -3.61 -45.43 -14.63
CA ALA A 828 -2.83 -45.08 -13.46
C ALA A 828 -3.63 -45.24 -12.15
N GLU A 829 -4.94 -44.98 -12.16
CA GLU A 829 -5.81 -45.23 -11.00
C GLU A 829 -5.97 -46.73 -10.73
N ALA A 830 -6.11 -47.57 -11.75
CA ALA A 830 -6.13 -49.03 -11.61
C ALA A 830 -4.80 -49.57 -11.06
N THR A 831 -3.66 -49.13 -11.60
CA THR A 831 -2.32 -49.46 -11.09
C THR A 831 -2.16 -48.97 -9.64
N ALA A 832 -2.60 -47.76 -9.31
CA ALA A 832 -2.54 -47.22 -7.97
C ALA A 832 -3.44 -47.97 -6.98
N HIS A 833 -4.63 -48.40 -7.39
CA HIS A 833 -5.50 -49.25 -6.56
C HIS A 833 -4.86 -50.62 -6.29
N ALA A 834 -4.25 -51.26 -7.29
CA ALA A 834 -3.50 -52.50 -7.10
C ALA A 834 -2.31 -52.33 -6.12
N LEU A 835 -1.56 -51.24 -6.24
CA LEU A 835 -0.44 -50.93 -5.34
C LEU A 835 -0.91 -50.57 -3.92
N LEU A 836 -2.00 -49.82 -3.76
CA LEU A 836 -2.60 -49.54 -2.45
C LEU A 836 -3.14 -50.80 -1.78
N LYS A 837 -3.69 -51.73 -2.55
CA LYS A 837 -4.08 -53.05 -2.06
C LYS A 837 -2.88 -53.86 -1.60
N LYS A 838 -1.78 -53.89 -2.38
CA LYS A 838 -0.53 -54.57 -2.00
C LYS A 838 0.04 -54.03 -0.69
N VAL A 839 0.11 -52.70 -0.51
CA VAL A 839 0.59 -52.11 0.75
C VAL A 839 -0.47 -52.05 1.88
N GLY A 840 -1.64 -52.67 1.71
CA GLY A 840 -2.68 -52.78 2.74
C GLY A 840 -3.36 -51.45 3.12
N LEU A 841 -3.61 -50.56 2.15
CA LEU A 841 -4.18 -49.22 2.33
C LEU A 841 -5.24 -48.84 1.27
N GLU A 842 -5.88 -49.83 0.63
CA GLU A 842 -6.92 -49.62 -0.39
C GLU A 842 -8.09 -48.74 0.11
N ASP A 843 -8.49 -48.89 1.37
CA ASP A 843 -9.55 -48.09 2.00
C ASP A 843 -9.17 -46.62 2.24
N LYS A 844 -7.86 -46.30 2.21
CA LYS A 844 -7.33 -44.93 2.40
C LYS A 844 -7.15 -44.16 1.10
N ALA A 845 -7.51 -44.70 -0.06
CA ALA A 845 -7.30 -44.06 -1.37
C ALA A 845 -7.79 -42.59 -1.46
N ARG A 846 -8.88 -42.23 -0.77
CA ARG A 846 -9.44 -40.87 -0.74
C ARG A 846 -8.99 -39.99 0.45
N ALA A 847 -8.18 -40.52 1.37
CA ALA A 847 -7.64 -39.75 2.48
C ALA A 847 -6.57 -38.76 2.01
N HIS A 848 -6.31 -37.72 2.80
CA HIS A 848 -5.14 -36.85 2.65
C HIS A 848 -4.02 -37.28 3.62
N PRO A 849 -2.74 -36.98 3.33
CA PRO A 849 -1.60 -37.39 4.18
C PRO A 849 -1.73 -37.05 5.67
N GLY A 850 -2.36 -35.92 6.01
CA GLY A 850 -2.62 -35.51 7.40
C GLY A 850 -3.69 -36.33 8.14
N GLN A 851 -4.22 -37.39 7.53
CA GLN A 851 -5.20 -38.32 8.11
C GLN A 851 -4.64 -39.74 8.28
N LEU A 852 -3.31 -39.92 8.13
CA LEU A 852 -2.60 -41.20 8.15
C LEU A 852 -1.53 -41.22 9.24
N SER A 853 -1.30 -42.38 9.87
CA SER A 853 -0.16 -42.60 10.77
C SER A 853 1.18 -42.62 10.02
N GLY A 854 2.31 -42.55 10.73
CA GLY A 854 3.64 -42.56 10.11
C GLY A 854 3.88 -43.78 9.23
N GLY A 855 3.65 -45.00 9.74
CA GLY A 855 3.79 -46.23 8.98
C GLY A 855 2.89 -46.29 7.74
N GLN A 856 1.66 -45.74 7.83
CA GLN A 856 0.76 -45.63 6.69
C GLN A 856 1.28 -44.63 5.64
N GLN A 857 1.79 -43.47 6.05
CA GLN A 857 2.39 -42.49 5.13
C GLN A 857 3.63 -43.06 4.43
N GLN A 858 4.45 -43.87 5.11
CA GLN A 858 5.61 -44.51 4.50
C GLN A 858 5.20 -45.62 3.52
N ARG A 859 4.19 -46.43 3.84
CA ARG A 859 3.60 -47.41 2.92
C ARG A 859 3.02 -46.74 1.66
N VAL A 860 2.37 -45.58 1.77
CA VAL A 860 1.94 -44.76 0.61
C VAL A 860 3.14 -44.20 -0.16
N ALA A 861 4.22 -43.78 0.50
CA ALA A 861 5.42 -43.28 -0.16
C ALA A 861 6.13 -44.38 -0.99
N ILE A 862 6.15 -45.62 -0.50
CA ILE A 862 6.62 -46.80 -1.24
C ILE A 862 5.71 -47.07 -2.44
N ALA A 863 4.38 -47.16 -2.24
CA ALA A 863 3.44 -47.40 -3.33
C ALA A 863 3.52 -46.34 -4.44
N ARG A 864 3.78 -45.07 -4.10
CA ARG A 864 4.04 -43.99 -5.07
C ARG A 864 5.35 -44.17 -5.84
N ALA A 865 6.42 -44.65 -5.20
CA ALA A 865 7.67 -44.94 -5.88
C ALA A 865 7.50 -46.10 -6.88
N LEU A 866 6.72 -47.12 -6.51
CA LEU A 866 6.40 -48.27 -7.36
C LEU A 866 5.46 -47.92 -8.53
N ALA A 867 4.56 -46.94 -8.36
CA ALA A 867 3.65 -46.50 -9.42
C ALA A 867 4.36 -45.97 -10.68
N MET A 868 5.64 -45.58 -10.55
CA MET A 868 6.50 -45.20 -11.67
C MET A 868 7.12 -46.39 -12.44
N GLU A 869 6.86 -47.64 -12.02
CA GLU A 869 7.44 -48.86 -12.57
C GLU A 869 8.99 -48.80 -12.69
N PRO A 870 9.70 -48.45 -11.61
CA PRO A 870 11.15 -48.27 -11.65
C PRO A 870 11.90 -49.60 -11.71
N GLU A 871 13.08 -49.59 -12.36
CA GLU A 871 13.98 -50.74 -12.44
C GLU A 871 14.87 -50.87 -11.19
N LEU A 872 15.06 -49.75 -10.48
CA LEU A 872 15.83 -49.59 -9.26
C LEU A 872 15.00 -48.82 -8.22
N ILE A 873 14.94 -49.30 -6.98
CA ILE A 873 14.38 -48.53 -5.86
C ILE A 873 15.45 -48.24 -4.79
N LEU A 874 15.47 -46.98 -4.32
CA LEU A 874 16.40 -46.48 -3.32
C LEU A 874 15.65 -46.15 -2.03
N PHE A 875 16.11 -46.68 -0.89
CA PHE A 875 15.52 -46.42 0.44
C PHE A 875 16.54 -45.70 1.35
N ASP A 876 16.20 -44.51 1.86
CA ASP A 876 17.08 -43.67 2.71
C ASP A 876 16.57 -43.60 4.17
N GLU A 877 17.07 -44.46 5.06
CA GLU A 877 16.77 -44.54 6.51
C GLU A 877 15.26 -44.58 6.86
N VAL A 878 14.49 -45.30 6.05
CA VAL A 878 13.01 -45.29 5.96
C VAL A 878 12.20 -45.70 7.19
N THR A 879 12.81 -46.32 8.20
CA THR A 879 12.16 -46.67 9.49
C THR A 879 12.47 -45.70 10.62
N SER A 880 13.49 -44.85 10.47
CA SER A 880 14.06 -44.06 11.58
C SER A 880 13.16 -42.93 12.13
N ALA A 881 12.02 -42.67 11.50
CA ALA A 881 11.03 -41.67 11.90
C ALA A 881 9.68 -42.30 12.33
N LEU A 882 9.67 -43.61 12.61
CA LEU A 882 8.48 -44.40 12.96
C LEU A 882 8.49 -44.83 14.43
N ASP A 883 7.30 -44.98 15.02
CA ASP A 883 7.12 -45.65 16.30
C ASP A 883 7.41 -47.15 16.15
N PRO A 884 8.09 -47.83 17.11
CA PRO A 884 8.54 -49.22 16.97
C PRO A 884 7.46 -50.23 16.57
N GLU A 885 6.21 -50.02 17.02
CA GLU A 885 5.05 -50.85 16.67
C GLU A 885 4.73 -50.84 15.17
N THR A 886 5.07 -49.77 14.46
CA THR A 886 4.79 -49.58 13.01
C THR A 886 5.98 -49.89 12.10
N VAL A 887 7.18 -50.09 12.66
CA VAL A 887 8.39 -50.42 11.89
C VAL A 887 8.22 -51.74 11.13
N GLY A 888 7.68 -52.77 11.78
CA GLY A 888 7.46 -54.10 11.17
C GLY A 888 6.55 -54.06 9.94
N GLU A 889 5.48 -53.26 9.94
CA GLU A 889 4.58 -53.12 8.79
C GLU A 889 5.30 -52.60 7.54
N VAL A 890 6.27 -51.69 7.72
CA VAL A 890 7.03 -51.07 6.63
C VAL A 890 8.13 -52.01 6.15
N LEU A 891 8.81 -52.70 7.06
CA LEU A 891 9.85 -53.67 6.71
C LEU A 891 9.29 -54.87 5.94
N ASN A 892 8.12 -55.39 6.32
CA ASN A 892 7.49 -56.51 5.59
C ASN A 892 7.21 -56.15 4.12
N VAL A 893 6.65 -54.96 3.86
CA VAL A 893 6.41 -54.47 2.48
C VAL A 893 7.71 -54.33 1.69
N ILE A 894 8.83 -53.99 2.31
CA ILE A 894 10.13 -53.92 1.63
C ILE A 894 10.67 -55.33 1.35
N GLY A 895 10.48 -56.28 2.27
CA GLY A 895 10.80 -57.70 2.06
C GLY A 895 10.05 -58.30 0.87
N GLU A 896 8.73 -58.14 0.82
CA GLU A 896 7.88 -58.60 -0.30
C GLU A 896 8.32 -58.04 -1.67
N LEU A 897 8.89 -56.83 -1.71
CA LEU A 897 9.39 -56.23 -2.95
C LEU A 897 10.75 -56.80 -3.37
N VAL A 898 11.58 -57.21 -2.41
CA VAL A 898 12.84 -57.92 -2.69
C VAL A 898 12.56 -59.36 -3.13
N ASP A 899 11.63 -60.05 -2.46
CA ASP A 899 11.22 -61.42 -2.83
C ASP A 899 10.57 -61.47 -4.24
N ASP A 900 9.89 -60.41 -4.66
CA ASP A 900 9.40 -60.21 -6.04
C ASP A 900 10.52 -59.92 -7.07
N GLY A 901 11.78 -59.84 -6.65
CA GLY A 901 12.95 -59.62 -7.53
C GLY A 901 13.16 -58.17 -7.97
N LEU A 902 12.69 -57.17 -7.20
CA LEU A 902 12.94 -55.76 -7.49
C LEU A 902 14.37 -55.35 -7.10
N THR A 903 15.10 -54.67 -7.99
CA THR A 903 16.46 -54.19 -7.69
C THR A 903 16.42 -53.11 -6.59
N CYS A 904 17.03 -53.38 -5.45
CA CYS A 904 16.92 -52.54 -4.25
C CYS A 904 18.30 -52.09 -3.75
N VAL A 905 18.45 -50.80 -3.44
CA VAL A 905 19.59 -50.31 -2.64
C VAL A 905 19.06 -49.56 -1.42
N LEU A 906 19.36 -50.08 -0.23
CA LEU A 906 18.75 -49.64 1.01
C LEU A 906 19.77 -49.23 2.08
N VAL A 907 19.63 -48.00 2.56
CA VAL A 907 20.37 -47.46 3.69
C VAL A 907 19.54 -47.63 4.95
N THR A 908 20.03 -48.42 5.90
CA THR A 908 19.28 -48.77 7.12
C THR A 908 20.18 -48.98 8.34
N HIS A 909 19.60 -48.84 9.53
CA HIS A 909 20.20 -49.25 10.80
C HIS A 909 19.61 -50.57 11.33
N GLU A 910 18.58 -51.11 10.67
CA GLU A 910 17.90 -52.37 11.01
C GLU A 910 18.76 -53.58 10.63
N MET A 911 19.82 -53.85 11.38
CA MET A 911 20.81 -54.89 11.07
C MET A 911 20.19 -56.29 10.88
N ALA A 912 19.14 -56.63 11.65
CA ALA A 912 18.44 -57.91 11.53
C ALA A 912 17.67 -58.04 10.20
N PHE A 913 17.06 -56.95 9.72
CA PHE A 913 16.38 -56.90 8.44
C PHE A 913 17.38 -56.90 7.27
N ALA A 914 18.42 -56.07 7.35
CA ALA A 914 19.51 -56.03 6.37
C ALA A 914 20.14 -57.41 6.15
N ARG A 915 20.33 -58.20 7.22
CA ARG A 915 20.82 -59.58 7.15
C ARG A 915 19.85 -60.54 6.48
N ALA A 916 18.54 -60.34 6.62
CA ALA A 916 17.52 -61.26 6.15
C ALA A 916 17.19 -61.10 4.66
N ILE A 917 17.27 -59.87 4.13
CA ILE A 917 16.75 -59.51 2.79
C ILE A 917 17.81 -59.01 1.79
N SER A 918 19.10 -58.98 2.13
CA SER A 918 20.12 -58.49 1.20
C SER A 918 20.97 -59.63 0.65
N ASP A 919 21.20 -59.66 -0.66
CA ASP A 919 22.27 -60.49 -1.24
C ASP A 919 23.63 -60.03 -0.72
N GLU A 920 23.81 -58.70 -0.65
CA GLU A 920 25.10 -58.06 -0.44
C GLU A 920 25.00 -56.88 0.54
N VAL A 921 26.05 -56.73 1.36
CA VAL A 921 26.17 -55.66 2.36
C VAL A 921 27.45 -54.87 2.10
N VAL A 922 27.31 -53.55 2.12
CA VAL A 922 28.40 -52.57 1.93
C VAL A 922 28.52 -51.75 3.21
N PHE A 923 29.64 -51.89 3.92
CA PHE A 923 29.97 -51.08 5.10
C PHE A 923 30.80 -49.86 4.69
N THR A 924 30.32 -48.68 5.09
CA THR A 924 30.88 -47.38 4.72
C THR A 924 31.35 -46.61 5.95
N GLU A 925 32.56 -46.06 5.90
CA GLU A 925 33.10 -45.17 6.94
C GLU A 925 33.95 -44.06 6.29
N HIS A 926 33.92 -42.84 6.84
CA HIS A 926 34.69 -41.70 6.33
C HIS A 926 34.61 -41.41 4.81
N GLY A 927 33.51 -41.80 4.16
CA GLY A 927 33.29 -41.59 2.72
C GLY A 927 33.94 -42.62 1.80
N VAL A 928 34.43 -43.76 2.33
CA VAL A 928 34.94 -44.90 1.55
C VAL A 928 34.17 -46.18 1.86
N VAL A 929 34.22 -47.16 0.95
CA VAL A 929 33.80 -48.55 1.22
C VAL A 929 34.92 -49.22 2.03
N VAL A 930 34.58 -49.76 3.19
CA VAL A 930 35.52 -50.41 4.12
C VAL A 930 35.41 -51.94 4.07
N GLU A 931 34.21 -52.45 3.79
CA GLU A 931 33.98 -53.88 3.54
C GLU A 931 32.75 -54.04 2.62
N ARG A 932 32.81 -55.02 1.71
CA ARG A 932 31.74 -55.39 0.77
C ARG A 932 31.72 -56.90 0.62
N GLY A 933 30.56 -57.54 0.73
CA GLY A 933 30.43 -58.98 0.52
C GLY A 933 29.01 -59.51 0.79
N PRO A 934 28.78 -60.82 0.60
CA PRO A 934 27.48 -61.44 0.85
C PRO A 934 26.99 -61.17 2.27
N ALA A 935 25.69 -60.93 2.47
CA ALA A 935 25.16 -60.50 3.76
C ALA A 935 25.49 -61.47 4.89
N GLU A 936 25.42 -62.79 4.64
CA GLU A 936 25.81 -63.80 5.63
C GLU A 936 27.28 -63.68 6.04
N GLN A 937 28.21 -63.44 5.10
CA GLN A 937 29.62 -63.24 5.43
C GLN A 937 29.83 -61.98 6.26
N VAL A 938 29.33 -60.83 5.81
CA VAL A 938 29.58 -59.54 6.48
C VAL A 938 28.99 -59.53 7.90
N PHE A 939 27.83 -60.18 8.13
CA PHE A 939 27.20 -60.25 9.46
C PHE A 939 27.71 -61.40 10.35
N SER A 940 28.27 -62.49 9.81
CA SER A 940 28.80 -63.62 10.62
C SER A 940 30.30 -63.54 10.88
N SER A 941 31.06 -63.05 9.90
CA SER A 941 32.51 -63.13 9.80
C SER A 941 33.10 -61.88 9.13
N PRO A 942 32.82 -60.67 9.67
CA PRO A 942 33.38 -59.43 9.15
C PRO A 942 34.91 -59.46 9.20
N THR A 943 35.53 -59.24 8.05
CA THR A 943 36.97 -59.24 7.84
C THR A 943 37.61 -57.97 8.42
N SER A 944 36.97 -56.82 8.25
CA SER A 944 37.46 -55.54 8.77
C SER A 944 37.14 -55.35 10.25
N GLU A 945 38.14 -54.91 11.00
CA GLU A 945 38.00 -54.56 12.43
C GLU A 945 36.99 -53.43 12.64
N ARG A 946 36.87 -52.48 11.70
CA ARG A 946 35.88 -51.40 11.75
C ARG A 946 34.45 -51.93 11.60
N THR A 947 34.20 -52.83 10.63
CA THR A 947 32.90 -53.49 10.48
C THR A 947 32.53 -54.25 11.75
N ARG A 948 33.48 -55.01 12.33
CA ARG A 948 33.30 -55.76 13.58
C ARG A 948 32.99 -54.86 14.78
N ALA A 949 33.68 -53.72 14.90
CA ALA A 949 33.44 -52.72 15.95
C ALA A 949 32.11 -51.96 15.78
N PHE A 950 31.62 -51.79 14.55
CA PHE A 950 30.29 -51.23 14.27
C PHE A 950 29.18 -52.24 14.60
N LEU A 951 29.26 -53.46 14.04
CA LEU A 951 28.24 -54.49 14.20
C LEU A 951 28.07 -54.95 15.66
N SER A 952 29.16 -55.09 16.41
CA SER A 952 29.09 -55.41 17.85
C SER A 952 28.30 -54.38 18.64
N ARG A 953 28.47 -53.08 18.36
CA ARG A 953 27.69 -51.99 18.99
C ARG A 953 26.22 -52.00 18.56
N ALA A 954 25.95 -52.19 17.27
CA ALA A 954 24.58 -52.20 16.75
C ALA A 954 23.75 -53.41 17.24
N LEU A 955 24.36 -54.60 17.31
CA LEU A 955 23.70 -55.83 17.70
C LEU A 955 23.55 -55.98 19.22
N SER A 956 24.49 -55.43 20.01
CA SER A 956 24.37 -55.45 21.49
C SER A 956 23.21 -54.61 22.04
N GLY A 957 22.61 -53.73 21.23
CA GLY A 957 21.42 -52.95 21.62
C GLY A 957 20.09 -53.72 21.54
N HIS A 958 20.03 -54.85 20.84
CA HIS A 958 18.77 -55.51 20.44
C HIS A 958 18.69 -56.98 20.90
N ALA A 959 18.93 -57.23 22.18
CA ALA A 959 18.76 -58.54 22.80
C ALA A 959 17.28 -58.89 23.09
N GLY A 960 16.43 -58.90 22.05
CA GLY A 960 15.00 -59.21 22.18
C GLY A 960 14.35 -59.64 20.87
N ALA A 961 13.59 -60.76 20.93
CA ALA A 961 12.80 -61.39 19.87
C ALA A 961 13.54 -61.81 18.57
N ARG A 962 13.46 -63.12 18.24
CA ARG A 962 13.62 -63.60 16.86
C ARG A 962 12.25 -63.55 16.17
N PRO A 963 12.12 -62.99 14.96
CA PRO A 963 10.93 -63.22 14.14
C PRO A 963 10.91 -64.69 13.66
N THR A 964 9.74 -65.33 13.68
CA THR A 964 9.54 -66.69 13.19
C THR A 964 9.11 -66.67 11.72
N VAL A 965 9.98 -67.15 10.82
CA VAL A 965 9.62 -67.37 9.42
C VAL A 965 8.62 -68.52 9.34
N HIS A 966 7.43 -68.25 8.77
CA HIS A 966 6.45 -69.28 8.45
C HIS A 966 6.73 -69.88 7.06
N ALA A 967 6.48 -71.18 6.91
CA ALA A 967 6.72 -71.91 5.66
C ALA A 967 5.65 -71.62 4.58
N PRO A 968 5.93 -71.86 3.28
CA PRO A 968 5.02 -71.53 2.18
C PRO A 968 3.69 -72.30 2.20
N TRP A 969 2.61 -71.62 1.81
CA TRP A 969 1.26 -72.20 1.73
C TRP A 969 1.04 -72.93 0.39
N HIS A 970 1.17 -74.26 0.41
CA HIS A 970 0.59 -75.13 -0.63
C HIS A 970 -0.25 -76.25 0.01
N ALA A 971 -1.32 -76.63 -0.71
CA ALA A 971 -2.27 -77.72 -0.42
C ALA A 971 -3.19 -77.56 0.82
N ALA A 972 -4.35 -76.92 0.62
CA ALA A 972 -5.52 -77.03 1.53
C ALA A 972 -6.89 -76.79 0.83
N PHE A 973 -7.11 -77.32 -0.38
CA PHE A 973 -8.42 -77.29 -1.06
C PHE A 973 -9.12 -78.67 -0.99
N ALA A 974 -9.66 -79.03 0.19
CA ALA A 974 -10.54 -80.19 0.33
C ALA A 974 -11.38 -80.11 1.63
N SER A 975 -12.71 -80.15 1.50
CA SER A 975 -13.71 -80.31 2.59
C SER A 975 -13.76 -79.17 3.64
N THR A 976 -14.88 -78.90 4.34
CA THR A 976 -16.22 -79.53 4.30
C THR A 976 -17.32 -78.46 4.36
N THR A 977 -18.47 -78.77 3.76
CA THR A 977 -19.79 -78.18 4.02
C THR A 977 -20.08 -78.03 5.53
N PHE A 978 -20.78 -76.97 5.94
CA PHE A 978 -21.92 -77.10 6.84
C PHE A 978 -23.00 -76.06 6.51
N ALA A 979 -24.23 -76.34 6.92
CA ALA A 979 -25.40 -75.49 6.71
C ALA A 979 -25.95 -74.98 8.06
N ILE A 980 -26.90 -74.03 7.97
CA ILE A 980 -27.45 -73.16 9.04
C ILE A 980 -26.58 -71.92 9.26
#